data_AF-A0A3N5SDB9-F1
#
_entry.id   AF-A0A3N5SDB9-F1
#
_cell.length_a   1.000
_cell.length_b   1.000
_cell.length_c   1.000
_cell.angle_alpha   90.00
_cell.angle_beta   90.00
_cell.angle_gamma   90.00
#
_symmetry.space_group_name_H-M   'P 1'
#
loop_
_entity.id
_entity.type
_entity.pdbx_description
1 polymer ?
#
loop_
_entity_poly.entity_id
_entity_poly.type
_entity_poly.pdbx_seq_one_letter_code
_entity_poly.pdbx_strand_id
1 'polypeptide(L)'
;MLSLRDFVHLPQLDPYFAEIASSGPGLIVVAGIDPRQVTDKWAPVSFHPSGRMMIFNILVSEIMEKRGAVRAMVIAQEKFSYKPPKHLKRRFDLLEVSTNLPYSSLIQEAVRKRPGLLVIDRLTPETLPLAAEAAAQGLRVVSQLDTILCGSEVMRQMNDLGLKKEQLQVVKWIFAIHRVEKLCEQCKRPDTDRHKRFETIKNRYAFLSKVVEEIETGKVEIFQPGTCSHCGGSGRYGSISAFDVLRCDENPQVHFEQVSQLPIQEYLLRLAGRGYVPLVDLERLEIDHLRRAFNMLCISEAALAEKTSSLQGKLAELEAANRVLVQRTEAIVSLQDVGNALITSTNLEDFSSRVCRRAAEICGGDRAVLYYLPALDGKEQKAEILALSGWDPSGLRMLIPVEQVITIARGKRIIPYNQQPPGVSTKETKESSDEASTKQLSGVAVPLLAEGRLVGLMTIQSTEKKVFAPSVNAMLQTFANQAALAIQREGLIEELRAKVSALETAQGELVKKERLERELELARQVQQSVLPKTFPDIPGYRFAAKNEPARQVGGDFYDVIVLDKENFGILIGDVSDKGMPAALYMAITRSLIQAEAHRSLSPIEVLMNVNWLLLESGDQGGFVSVFYGVVNTSSGSLRYARAGHDRPILIRDGSMDFLKGDGSVLGILEGEEIHLSEEESQLVPGDRLVFYTDGLTDVMDDAESFFGLERLSPLVLSSSSLDAEAFCQEVFRSLGAFQGSAEQFDDMTLVVLDIQKPVTRD
;
A
#
# COMPACT_ATOMS: atom_id res chain seq x y z
N MET A 1 2.21 28.27 -56.00
CA MET A 1 1.16 27.24 -55.93
C MET A 1 0.56 27.16 -57.30
N LEU A 2 0.18 25.97 -57.75
CA LEU A 2 -0.25 25.78 -59.14
C LEU A 2 -1.63 26.43 -59.33
N SER A 3 -1.79 27.12 -60.44
CA SER A 3 -3.04 27.67 -60.97
C SER A 3 -3.58 26.74 -62.06
N LEU A 4 -4.83 26.91 -62.49
CA LEU A 4 -5.38 26.12 -63.59
C LEU A 4 -4.52 26.26 -64.88
N ARG A 5 -3.91 27.42 -65.08
CA ARG A 5 -3.03 27.73 -66.22
C ARG A 5 -1.72 26.94 -66.23
N ASP A 6 -1.33 26.38 -65.09
CA ASP A 6 -0.14 25.52 -64.98
C ASP A 6 -0.43 24.08 -65.43
N PHE A 7 -1.68 23.77 -65.83
CA PHE A 7 -2.08 22.48 -66.35
C PHE A 7 -2.39 22.55 -67.84
N VAL A 8 -2.04 21.48 -68.55
CA VAL A 8 -2.49 21.27 -69.91
C VAL A 8 -3.99 20.98 -69.91
N HIS A 9 -4.79 21.97 -70.29
CA HIS A 9 -6.24 21.90 -70.44
C HIS A 9 -6.70 22.70 -71.67
N LEU A 10 -7.94 22.45 -72.12
CA LEU A 10 -8.57 23.17 -73.21
C LEU A 10 -9.10 24.54 -72.74
N PRO A 11 -8.92 25.64 -73.51
CA PRO A 11 -9.37 26.99 -73.15
C PRO A 11 -10.89 27.10 -72.88
N GLN A 12 -11.69 26.19 -73.42
CA GLN A 12 -13.14 26.10 -73.17
C GLN A 12 -13.47 25.92 -71.68
N LEU A 13 -12.53 25.44 -70.86
CA LEU A 13 -12.72 25.24 -69.42
C LEU A 13 -12.62 26.55 -68.61
N ASP A 14 -11.79 27.50 -69.06
CA ASP A 14 -11.50 28.75 -68.36
C ASP A 14 -12.76 29.55 -67.95
N PRO A 15 -13.75 29.81 -68.84
CA PRO A 15 -14.93 30.58 -68.49
C PRO A 15 -15.77 29.88 -67.42
N TYR A 16 -15.92 28.55 -67.50
CA TYR A 16 -16.68 27.79 -66.53
C TYR A 16 -15.99 27.72 -65.17
N PHE A 17 -14.67 27.51 -65.14
CA PHE A 17 -13.90 27.53 -63.90
C PHE A 17 -14.00 28.89 -63.20
N ALA A 18 -13.92 29.98 -63.99
CA ALA A 18 -14.10 31.33 -63.49
C ALA A 18 -15.51 31.59 -62.94
N GLU A 19 -16.55 31.06 -63.58
CA GLU A 19 -17.94 31.14 -63.15
C GLU A 19 -18.20 30.37 -61.85
N ILE A 20 -17.70 29.12 -61.76
CA ILE A 20 -17.78 28.31 -60.53
C ILE A 20 -17.13 29.05 -59.36
N ALA A 21 -15.94 29.62 -59.58
CA ALA A 21 -15.23 30.36 -58.54
C ALA A 21 -15.98 31.63 -58.08
N SER A 22 -16.78 32.23 -58.96
CA SER A 22 -17.58 33.41 -58.68
C SER A 22 -18.99 33.10 -58.17
N SER A 23 -19.44 31.84 -58.24
CA SER A 23 -20.80 31.41 -57.95
C SER A 23 -21.29 31.79 -56.55
N GLY A 24 -22.60 31.91 -56.36
CA GLY A 24 -23.25 32.26 -55.10
C GLY A 24 -23.17 31.16 -54.02
N PRO A 25 -23.97 31.25 -52.96
CA PRO A 25 -24.21 30.14 -52.03
C PRO A 25 -24.72 28.88 -52.74
N GLY A 26 -24.44 27.72 -52.16
CA GLY A 26 -24.73 26.41 -52.74
C GLY A 26 -23.59 25.42 -52.59
N LEU A 27 -23.84 24.17 -52.95
CA LEU A 27 -22.88 23.09 -52.93
C LEU A 27 -22.20 22.96 -54.31
N ILE A 28 -20.87 23.04 -54.31
CA ILE A 28 -20.00 22.78 -55.46
C ILE A 28 -19.31 21.44 -55.20
N VAL A 29 -19.50 20.51 -56.12
CA VAL A 29 -18.95 19.16 -56.02
C VAL A 29 -17.81 19.02 -57.01
N VAL A 30 -16.61 18.73 -56.51
CA VAL A 30 -15.49 18.32 -57.34
C VAL A 30 -15.49 16.79 -57.38
N ALA A 31 -15.86 16.23 -58.52
CA ALA A 31 -16.01 14.80 -58.72
C ALA A 31 -14.78 14.22 -59.43
N GLY A 32 -14.42 13.00 -59.07
CA GLY A 32 -13.27 12.31 -59.62
C GLY A 32 -12.76 11.27 -58.65
N ILE A 33 -11.71 10.56 -59.04
CA ILE A 33 -11.19 9.44 -58.27
C ILE A 33 -9.68 9.51 -58.16
N ASP A 34 -9.20 9.71 -56.94
CA ASP A 34 -7.79 9.63 -56.59
C ASP A 34 -7.65 8.50 -55.57
N PRO A 35 -6.67 7.57 -55.74
CA PRO A 35 -6.53 6.45 -54.83
C PRO A 35 -6.11 6.99 -53.46
N ARG A 36 -6.76 6.52 -52.40
CA ARG A 36 -6.37 6.84 -51.03
C ARG A 36 -5.23 5.90 -50.67
N GLN A 37 -4.06 6.47 -50.33
CA GLN A 37 -2.86 5.79 -49.84
C GLN A 37 -2.93 4.26 -49.97
N VAL A 38 -2.66 3.75 -51.17
CA VAL A 38 -2.38 2.33 -51.33
C VAL A 38 -0.94 2.16 -50.90
N THR A 39 -0.70 1.44 -49.81
CA THR A 39 0.63 0.92 -49.50
C THR A 39 1.11 0.14 -50.72
N ASP A 40 2.31 0.46 -51.23
CA ASP A 40 2.92 0.07 -52.52
C ASP A 40 2.85 -1.42 -52.95
N LYS A 41 2.28 -2.32 -52.14
CA LYS A 41 2.37 -3.77 -52.32
C LYS A 41 1.43 -4.37 -53.37
N TRP A 42 0.33 -3.69 -53.74
CA TRP A 42 -0.66 -4.25 -54.68
C TRP A 42 -1.02 -3.23 -55.76
N ALA A 43 -0.14 -3.08 -56.75
CA ALA A 43 -0.49 -2.46 -58.02
C ALA A 43 -0.15 -3.39 -59.19
N PRO A 44 -1.03 -4.37 -59.54
CA PRO A 44 -0.98 -4.98 -60.86
C PRO A 44 -1.74 -4.15 -61.91
N VAL A 45 -2.33 -3.00 -61.54
CA VAL A 45 -3.12 -2.16 -62.46
C VAL A 45 -2.65 -0.71 -62.39
N SER A 46 -2.28 -0.17 -63.55
CA SER A 46 -1.92 1.23 -63.77
C SER A 46 -3.13 2.15 -63.56
N PHE A 47 -3.54 2.36 -62.31
CA PHE A 47 -4.56 3.34 -61.99
C PHE A 47 -3.95 4.74 -62.00
N HIS A 48 -4.36 5.58 -62.95
CA HIS A 48 -3.97 6.98 -62.98
C HIS A 48 -4.94 7.81 -62.13
N PRO A 49 -4.48 8.49 -61.07
CA PRO A 49 -5.32 9.41 -60.32
C PRO A 49 -5.92 10.48 -61.24
N SER A 50 -7.20 10.80 -61.02
CA SER A 50 -7.89 11.87 -61.73
C SER A 50 -7.20 13.24 -61.63
N GLY A 51 -6.49 13.49 -60.52
CA GLY A 51 -5.98 14.81 -60.16
C GLY A 51 -7.05 15.67 -59.47
N ARG A 52 -8.16 15.08 -59.04
CA ARG A 52 -9.28 15.76 -58.37
C ARG A 52 -8.82 16.58 -57.18
N MET A 53 -8.01 16.00 -56.29
CA MET A 53 -7.48 16.69 -55.11
C MET A 53 -6.74 17.97 -55.48
N MET A 54 -5.99 17.92 -56.59
CA MET A 54 -5.21 19.04 -57.07
C MET A 54 -6.11 20.15 -57.61
N ILE A 55 -7.10 19.81 -58.44
CA ILE A 55 -8.05 20.78 -58.96
C ILE A 55 -8.97 21.33 -57.86
N PHE A 56 -9.38 20.51 -56.90
CA PHE A 56 -10.09 20.94 -55.71
C PHE A 56 -9.31 22.02 -54.95
N ASN A 57 -8.01 21.79 -54.72
CA ASN A 57 -7.15 22.77 -54.07
C ASN A 57 -7.06 24.10 -54.85
N ILE A 58 -6.98 24.03 -56.19
CA ILE A 58 -6.93 25.20 -57.07
C ILE A 58 -8.25 25.96 -57.02
N LEU A 59 -9.39 25.25 -57.12
CA LEU A 59 -10.71 25.85 -57.11
C LEU A 59 -11.00 26.57 -55.79
N VAL A 60 -10.68 25.94 -54.66
CA VAL A 60 -10.83 26.56 -53.33
C VAL A 60 -9.95 27.81 -53.22
N SER A 61 -8.73 27.78 -53.77
CA SER A 61 -7.83 28.93 -53.77
C SER A 61 -8.36 30.08 -54.65
N GLU A 62 -8.84 29.77 -55.86
CA GLU A 62 -9.43 30.73 -56.80
C GLU A 62 -10.67 31.44 -56.21
N ILE A 63 -11.56 30.68 -55.55
CA ILE A 63 -12.73 31.23 -54.82
C ILE A 63 -12.29 32.25 -53.78
N MET A 64 -11.21 31.95 -53.04
CA MET A 64 -10.70 32.80 -51.96
C MET A 64 -9.96 34.04 -52.47
N GLU A 65 -9.28 33.94 -53.62
CA GLU A 65 -8.56 35.05 -54.26
C GLU A 65 -9.54 36.06 -54.89
N LYS A 66 -10.59 35.59 -55.57
CA LYS A 66 -11.62 36.48 -56.14
C LYS A 66 -12.45 37.22 -55.07
N ARG A 67 -12.49 36.72 -53.84
CA ARG A 67 -13.27 37.28 -52.73
C ARG A 67 -12.35 37.67 -51.58
N GLY A 68 -11.62 38.78 -51.74
CA GLY A 68 -10.50 39.20 -50.88
C GLY A 68 -10.77 39.32 -49.37
N ALA A 69 -12.03 39.43 -48.92
CA ALA A 69 -12.39 39.60 -47.50
C ALA A 69 -12.98 38.35 -46.82
N VAL A 70 -13.10 37.21 -47.50
CA VAL A 70 -13.80 36.02 -46.98
C VAL A 70 -12.88 35.13 -46.12
N ARG A 71 -13.40 34.59 -45.01
CA ARG A 71 -12.77 33.48 -44.26
C ARG A 71 -13.39 32.14 -44.65
N ALA A 72 -12.56 31.10 -44.67
CA ALA A 72 -12.95 29.74 -44.96
C ALA A 72 -12.76 28.84 -43.73
N MET A 73 -13.69 27.90 -43.52
CA MET A 73 -13.53 26.81 -42.55
C MET A 73 -13.33 25.51 -43.30
N VAL A 74 -12.34 24.71 -42.90
CA VAL A 74 -12.00 23.43 -43.53
C VAL A 74 -12.22 22.32 -42.52
N ILE A 75 -13.10 21.37 -42.83
CA ILE A 75 -13.37 20.21 -42.00
C ILE A 75 -12.76 18.99 -42.70
N ALA A 76 -11.82 18.32 -42.03
CA ALA A 76 -11.11 17.20 -42.60
C ALA A 76 -10.76 16.13 -41.56
N GLN A 77 -10.78 14.86 -41.97
CA GLN A 77 -10.34 13.74 -41.13
C GLN A 77 -8.81 13.64 -41.02
N GLU A 78 -8.09 14.16 -42.00
CA GLU A 78 -6.62 14.15 -42.02
C GLU A 78 -6.10 15.58 -42.24
N LYS A 79 -5.02 15.95 -41.53
CA LYS A 79 -4.37 17.28 -41.65
C LYS A 79 -3.88 17.62 -43.06
N PHE A 80 -3.84 16.66 -43.97
CA PHE A 80 -3.33 16.83 -45.34
C PHE A 80 -4.40 16.84 -46.42
N SER A 81 -5.69 16.66 -46.08
CA SER A 81 -6.79 16.64 -47.08
C SER A 81 -6.96 17.96 -47.84
N TYR A 82 -6.47 19.08 -47.29
CA TYR A 82 -6.38 20.37 -47.98
C TYR A 82 -5.20 21.15 -47.42
N LYS A 83 -4.40 21.78 -48.30
CA LYS A 83 -3.26 22.63 -47.91
C LYS A 83 -3.44 24.03 -48.48
N PRO A 84 -3.84 25.04 -47.67
CA PRO A 84 -4.02 26.40 -48.18
C PRO A 84 -2.70 27.01 -48.68
N PRO A 85 -2.73 27.89 -49.69
CA PRO A 85 -1.56 28.67 -50.08
C PRO A 85 -0.98 29.44 -48.88
N LYS A 86 0.36 29.56 -48.80
CA LYS A 86 1.04 30.26 -47.69
C LYS A 86 0.48 31.65 -47.42
N HIS A 87 0.14 32.39 -48.48
CA HIS A 87 -0.38 33.75 -48.38
C HIS A 87 -1.87 33.82 -47.97
N LEU A 88 -2.66 32.75 -48.17
CA LEU A 88 -4.06 32.66 -47.73
C LEU A 88 -4.22 31.94 -46.39
N LYS A 89 -3.16 31.29 -45.86
CA LYS A 89 -3.23 30.42 -44.67
C LYS A 89 -3.93 31.05 -43.46
N ARG A 90 -3.78 32.36 -43.23
CA ARG A 90 -4.44 33.09 -42.13
C ARG A 90 -5.95 33.28 -42.29
N ARG A 91 -6.49 33.01 -43.49
CA ARG A 91 -7.92 33.09 -43.83
C ARG A 91 -8.62 31.74 -43.75
N PHE A 92 -7.91 30.67 -43.40
CA PHE A 92 -8.44 29.32 -43.27
C PHE A 92 -8.39 28.86 -41.81
N ASP A 93 -9.52 28.42 -41.29
CA ASP A 93 -9.64 27.77 -39.98
C ASP A 93 -9.80 26.25 -40.21
N LEU A 94 -8.79 25.45 -39.88
CA LEU A 94 -8.78 23.99 -40.07
C LEU A 94 -9.33 23.29 -38.82
N LEU A 95 -10.34 22.46 -39.00
CA LEU A 95 -11.00 21.64 -37.99
C LEU A 95 -10.77 20.16 -38.29
N GLU A 96 -10.14 19.45 -37.35
CA GLU A 96 -9.79 18.04 -37.49
C GLU A 96 -10.86 17.15 -36.86
N VAL A 97 -11.34 16.15 -37.61
CA VAL A 97 -12.35 15.19 -37.15
C VAL A 97 -11.71 14.16 -36.23
N SER A 98 -12.33 13.91 -35.09
CA SER A 98 -11.91 12.89 -34.12
C SER A 98 -13.13 12.16 -33.56
N THR A 99 -12.91 11.09 -32.77
CA THR A 99 -14.00 10.37 -32.11
C THR A 99 -14.89 11.27 -31.24
N ASN A 100 -14.32 12.34 -30.69
CA ASN A 100 -15.03 13.27 -29.80
C ASN A 100 -15.62 14.47 -30.54
N LEU A 101 -15.18 14.72 -31.78
CA LEU A 101 -15.63 15.82 -32.63
C LEU A 101 -15.92 15.28 -34.03
N PRO A 102 -17.08 14.62 -34.23
CA PRO A 102 -17.47 14.06 -35.52
C PRO A 102 -17.83 15.16 -36.54
N TYR A 103 -17.92 14.78 -37.82
CA TYR A 103 -18.31 15.70 -38.91
C TYR A 103 -19.61 16.44 -38.61
N SER A 104 -20.61 15.76 -38.05
CA SER A 104 -21.90 16.36 -37.67
C SER A 104 -21.74 17.56 -36.74
N SER A 105 -20.94 17.44 -35.68
CA SER A 105 -20.71 18.53 -34.73
C SER A 105 -19.93 19.69 -35.35
N LEU A 106 -18.88 19.40 -36.12
CA LEU A 106 -18.03 20.43 -36.74
C LEU A 106 -18.76 21.20 -37.86
N ILE A 107 -19.57 20.51 -38.68
CA ILE A 107 -20.36 21.15 -39.73
C ILE A 107 -21.44 22.05 -39.10
N GLN A 108 -22.13 21.60 -38.04
CA GLN A 108 -23.07 22.44 -37.30
C GLN A 108 -22.41 23.68 -36.69
N GLU A 109 -21.18 23.55 -36.18
CA GLU A 109 -20.41 24.69 -35.69
C GLU A 109 -20.07 25.69 -36.81
N ALA A 110 -19.65 25.20 -37.97
CA ALA A 110 -19.40 26.04 -39.14
C ALA A 110 -20.68 26.76 -39.59
N VAL A 111 -21.82 26.09 -39.56
CA VAL A 111 -23.13 26.69 -39.87
C VAL A 111 -23.46 27.86 -38.94
N ARG A 112 -23.21 27.72 -37.63
CA ARG A 112 -23.38 28.82 -36.66
C ARG A 112 -22.44 30.00 -36.92
N LYS A 113 -21.18 29.72 -37.27
CA LYS A 113 -20.15 30.75 -37.51
C LYS A 113 -20.31 31.47 -38.86
N ARG A 114 -21.09 30.90 -39.79
CA ARG A 114 -21.35 31.44 -41.15
C ARG A 114 -20.08 31.91 -41.88
N PRO A 115 -19.09 31.02 -42.11
CA PRO A 115 -17.94 31.38 -42.92
C PRO A 115 -18.39 31.69 -44.36
N GLY A 116 -17.66 32.56 -45.06
CA GLY A 116 -18.00 32.85 -46.46
C GLY A 116 -17.61 31.71 -47.43
N LEU A 117 -16.91 30.68 -46.93
CA LEU A 117 -16.66 29.42 -47.61
C LEU A 117 -16.54 28.28 -46.58
N LEU A 118 -17.27 27.19 -46.78
CA LEU A 118 -17.11 25.94 -46.04
C LEU A 118 -16.48 24.89 -46.97
N VAL A 119 -15.37 24.31 -46.55
CA VAL A 119 -14.68 23.24 -47.27
C VAL A 119 -14.84 21.97 -46.46
N ILE A 120 -15.43 20.94 -47.07
CA ILE A 120 -15.52 19.60 -46.48
C ILE A 120 -14.62 18.72 -47.34
N ASP A 121 -13.71 17.97 -46.73
CA ASP A 121 -12.73 17.19 -47.48
C ASP A 121 -13.36 16.08 -48.35
N ARG A 122 -14.51 15.54 -47.94
CA ARG A 122 -15.22 14.49 -48.68
C ARG A 122 -16.73 14.47 -48.46
N LEU A 123 -17.45 13.98 -49.46
CA LEU A 123 -18.85 13.59 -49.39
C LEU A 123 -18.95 12.08 -49.21
N THR A 124 -19.66 11.68 -48.16
CA THR A 124 -20.00 10.31 -47.75
C THR A 124 -21.48 10.28 -47.40
N PRO A 125 -22.13 9.10 -47.23
CA PRO A 125 -23.51 9.04 -46.76
C PRO A 125 -23.77 9.83 -45.47
N GLU A 126 -22.76 9.97 -44.61
CA GLU A 126 -22.84 10.75 -43.37
C GLU A 126 -22.71 12.26 -43.60
N THR A 127 -21.74 12.70 -44.40
CA THR A 127 -21.38 14.11 -44.56
C THR A 127 -22.22 14.82 -45.63
N LEU A 128 -22.73 14.07 -46.60
CA LEU A 128 -23.45 14.62 -47.75
C LEU A 128 -24.75 15.34 -47.35
N PRO A 129 -25.64 14.76 -46.52
CA PRO A 129 -26.84 15.48 -46.07
C PRO A 129 -26.51 16.77 -45.29
N LEU A 130 -25.45 16.73 -44.47
CA LEU A 130 -25.00 17.86 -43.66
C LEU A 130 -24.41 18.98 -44.53
N ALA A 131 -23.65 18.63 -45.56
CA ALA A 131 -23.11 19.57 -46.54
C ALA A 131 -24.23 20.25 -47.33
N ALA A 132 -25.25 19.49 -47.73
CA ALA A 132 -26.42 20.03 -48.43
C ALA A 132 -27.26 20.95 -47.52
N GLU A 133 -27.43 20.60 -46.25
CA GLU A 133 -28.11 21.46 -45.27
C GLU A 133 -27.36 22.78 -45.07
N ALA A 134 -26.03 22.72 -44.90
CA ALA A 134 -25.18 23.91 -44.80
C ALA A 134 -25.33 24.82 -46.04
N ALA A 135 -25.38 24.23 -47.24
CA ALA A 135 -25.64 24.96 -48.48
C ALA A 135 -27.06 25.56 -48.54
N ALA A 136 -28.08 24.82 -48.08
CA ALA A 136 -29.46 25.31 -48.00
C ALA A 136 -29.60 26.54 -47.08
N GLN A 137 -28.77 26.62 -46.03
CA GLN A 137 -28.71 27.76 -45.11
C GLN A 137 -27.92 28.97 -45.67
N GLY A 138 -27.58 28.95 -46.95
CA GLY A 138 -26.96 30.07 -47.65
C GLY A 138 -25.44 30.11 -47.53
N LEU A 139 -24.79 29.02 -47.13
CA LEU A 139 -23.33 28.91 -47.21
C LEU A 139 -22.90 28.45 -48.60
N ARG A 140 -21.68 28.87 -48.99
CA ARG A 140 -20.98 28.24 -50.10
C ARG A 140 -20.21 27.05 -49.56
N VAL A 141 -20.54 25.86 -50.05
CA VAL A 141 -19.89 24.61 -49.64
C VAL A 141 -19.14 24.05 -50.83
N VAL A 142 -17.86 23.70 -50.66
CA VAL A 142 -17.06 23.01 -51.68
C VAL A 142 -16.61 21.69 -51.08
N SER A 143 -16.89 20.59 -51.78
CA SER A 143 -16.52 19.26 -51.31
C SER A 143 -16.14 18.32 -52.45
N GLN A 144 -15.47 17.23 -52.11
CA GLN A 144 -15.02 16.21 -53.05
C GLN A 144 -15.92 14.98 -53.01
N LEU A 145 -16.22 14.40 -54.17
CA LEU A 145 -16.92 13.12 -54.27
C LEU A 145 -16.06 12.09 -55.02
N ASP A 146 -15.83 10.94 -54.39
CA ASP A 146 -15.12 9.81 -54.99
C ASP A 146 -16.03 9.12 -56.01
N THR A 147 -15.81 9.38 -57.30
CA THR A 147 -16.64 8.82 -58.38
C THR A 147 -15.93 8.82 -59.73
N ILE A 148 -16.34 7.89 -60.59
CA ILE A 148 -15.98 7.83 -62.02
C ILE A 148 -17.12 8.37 -62.92
N LEU A 149 -18.21 8.83 -62.30
CA LEU A 149 -19.38 9.33 -63.00
C LEU A 149 -19.19 10.81 -63.34
N CYS A 150 -19.86 11.24 -64.40
CA CYS A 150 -19.85 12.63 -64.89
C CYS A 150 -21.30 13.13 -65.04
N GLY A 151 -21.47 14.45 -65.15
CA GLY A 151 -22.78 15.05 -65.40
C GLY A 151 -23.86 14.64 -64.39
N SER A 152 -25.07 14.39 -64.88
CA SER A 152 -26.25 14.07 -64.05
C SER A 152 -26.16 12.72 -63.34
N GLU A 153 -25.28 11.82 -63.78
CA GLU A 153 -25.04 10.55 -63.06
C GLU A 153 -24.41 10.78 -61.68
N VAL A 154 -23.66 11.87 -61.51
CA VAL A 154 -23.16 12.28 -60.19
C VAL A 154 -24.31 12.70 -59.27
N MET A 155 -25.36 13.35 -59.82
CA MET A 155 -26.58 13.68 -59.06
C MET A 155 -27.33 12.42 -58.63
N ARG A 156 -27.45 11.42 -59.53
CA ARG A 156 -28.06 10.13 -59.18
C ARG A 156 -27.30 9.44 -58.04
N GLN A 157 -25.97 9.41 -58.13
CA GLN A 157 -25.13 8.84 -57.07
C GLN A 157 -25.32 9.56 -55.73
N MET A 158 -25.38 10.90 -55.73
CA MET A 158 -25.65 11.66 -54.51
C MET A 158 -27.03 11.35 -53.91
N ASN A 159 -28.03 11.12 -54.75
CA ASN A 159 -29.35 10.64 -54.32
C ASN A 159 -29.27 9.23 -53.70
N ASP A 160 -28.53 8.32 -54.31
CA ASP A 160 -28.33 6.96 -53.81
C ASP A 160 -27.53 6.94 -52.49
N LEU A 161 -26.64 7.92 -52.29
CA LEU A 161 -25.91 8.14 -51.03
C LEU A 161 -26.79 8.77 -49.93
N GLY A 162 -28.08 9.01 -50.18
CA GLY A 162 -29.07 9.40 -49.17
C GLY A 162 -29.54 10.86 -49.24
N LEU A 163 -29.15 11.62 -50.27
CA LEU A 163 -29.66 12.98 -50.46
C LEU A 163 -31.04 12.97 -51.13
N LYS A 164 -32.06 13.57 -50.50
CA LYS A 164 -33.41 13.58 -51.09
C LYS A 164 -33.48 14.47 -52.33
N LYS A 165 -34.41 14.18 -53.25
CA LYS A 165 -34.59 14.97 -54.49
C LYS A 165 -34.80 16.46 -54.23
N GLU A 166 -35.53 16.82 -53.18
CA GLU A 166 -35.80 18.21 -52.82
C GLU A 166 -34.53 18.94 -52.32
N GLN A 167 -33.55 18.20 -51.80
CA GLN A 167 -32.30 18.75 -51.31
C GLN A 167 -31.26 18.93 -52.42
N LEU A 168 -31.43 18.28 -53.58
CA LEU A 168 -30.52 18.40 -54.72
C LEU A 168 -30.48 19.82 -55.31
N GLN A 169 -31.51 20.64 -55.09
CA GLN A 169 -31.60 22.03 -55.57
C GLN A 169 -30.49 22.95 -55.03
N VAL A 170 -29.82 22.55 -53.95
CA VAL A 170 -28.71 23.30 -53.36
C VAL A 170 -27.38 23.04 -54.08
N VAL A 171 -27.28 21.96 -54.85
CA VAL A 171 -26.13 21.68 -55.71
C VAL A 171 -26.16 22.67 -56.85
N LYS A 172 -25.10 23.47 -57.00
CA LYS A 172 -25.01 24.48 -58.07
C LYS A 172 -24.11 24.03 -59.21
N TRP A 173 -23.04 23.32 -58.88
CA TRP A 173 -22.04 22.90 -59.85
C TRP A 173 -21.50 21.51 -59.52
N ILE A 174 -21.36 20.69 -60.56
CA ILE A 174 -20.57 19.47 -60.52
C ILE A 174 -19.43 19.64 -61.52
N PHE A 175 -18.22 19.45 -61.03
CA PHE A 175 -17.00 19.57 -61.79
C PHE A 175 -16.27 18.23 -61.74
N ALA A 176 -16.49 17.38 -62.74
CA ALA A 176 -15.90 16.05 -62.80
C ALA A 176 -14.59 16.05 -63.60
N ILE A 177 -13.61 15.28 -63.12
CA ILE A 177 -12.26 15.26 -63.67
C ILE A 177 -11.84 13.82 -63.90
N HIS A 178 -11.49 13.49 -65.13
CA HIS A 178 -10.97 12.19 -65.52
C HIS A 178 -9.53 12.33 -66.03
N ARG A 179 -8.67 11.37 -65.74
CA ARG A 179 -7.34 11.28 -66.33
C ARG A 179 -7.35 10.30 -67.50
N VAL A 180 -6.82 10.70 -68.64
CA VAL A 180 -6.71 9.87 -69.85
C VAL A 180 -5.27 9.81 -70.35
N GLU A 181 -4.89 8.69 -70.94
CA GLU A 181 -3.54 8.47 -71.45
C GLU A 181 -3.32 9.23 -72.76
N LYS A 182 -2.24 10.00 -72.81
CA LYS A 182 -1.92 10.82 -73.98
C LYS A 182 -1.26 9.97 -75.06
N LEU A 183 -1.56 10.25 -76.33
CA LEU A 183 -0.83 9.69 -77.46
C LEU A 183 0.66 10.04 -77.38
N CYS A 184 1.52 9.06 -77.65
CA CYS A 184 2.96 9.28 -77.70
C CYS A 184 3.32 10.20 -78.87
N GLU A 185 3.96 11.33 -78.59
CA GLU A 185 4.35 12.31 -79.61
C GLU A 185 5.36 11.75 -80.62
N GLN A 186 6.14 10.73 -80.25
CA GLN A 186 7.18 10.15 -81.11
C GLN A 186 6.65 9.11 -82.10
N CYS A 187 5.48 8.51 -81.83
CA CYS A 187 4.98 7.40 -82.64
C CYS A 187 3.49 7.48 -83.00
N LYS A 188 2.78 8.56 -82.64
CA LYS A 188 1.41 8.77 -83.09
C LYS A 188 1.39 8.85 -84.62
N ARG A 189 0.37 8.25 -85.23
CA ARG A 189 0.21 8.17 -86.69
C ARG A 189 -1.18 8.63 -87.11
N PRO A 190 -1.38 9.13 -88.34
CA PRO A 190 -2.70 9.55 -88.79
C PRO A 190 -3.73 8.41 -88.70
N ASP A 191 -4.95 8.73 -88.28
CA ASP A 191 -6.06 7.79 -88.20
C ASP A 191 -6.75 7.69 -89.58
N THR A 192 -6.48 6.59 -90.28
CA THR A 192 -7.04 6.31 -91.61
C THR A 192 -8.54 6.03 -91.57
N ASP A 193 -9.10 5.65 -90.41
CA ASP A 193 -10.51 5.32 -90.23
C ASP A 193 -11.33 6.49 -89.67
N ARG A 194 -10.75 7.69 -89.56
CA ARG A 194 -11.35 8.85 -88.85
C ARG A 194 -12.80 9.16 -89.24
N HIS A 195 -13.17 9.07 -90.52
CA HIS A 195 -14.54 9.36 -90.97
C HIS A 195 -15.55 8.33 -90.45
N LYS A 196 -15.19 7.03 -90.47
CA LYS A 196 -16.02 5.97 -89.90
C LYS A 196 -16.19 6.13 -88.39
N ARG A 197 -15.12 6.56 -87.71
CA ARG A 197 -15.15 6.85 -86.26
C ARG A 197 -16.03 8.04 -85.94
N PHE A 198 -15.94 9.13 -86.71
CA PHE A 198 -16.81 10.30 -86.57
C PHE A 198 -18.29 9.94 -86.76
N GLU A 199 -18.65 9.12 -87.73
CA GLU A 199 -20.02 8.61 -87.90
C GLU A 199 -20.47 7.77 -86.70
N THR A 200 -19.59 6.90 -86.19
CA THR A 200 -19.87 6.10 -84.98
C THR A 200 -20.12 7.00 -83.77
N ILE A 201 -19.32 8.05 -83.59
CA ILE A 201 -19.46 9.04 -82.52
C ILE A 201 -20.76 9.85 -82.69
N LYS A 202 -21.10 10.31 -83.91
CA LYS A 202 -22.35 11.03 -84.20
C LYS A 202 -23.59 10.19 -83.88
N ASN A 203 -23.58 8.91 -84.28
CA ASN A 203 -24.67 7.99 -83.99
C ASN A 203 -24.84 7.71 -82.50
N ARG A 204 -23.73 7.66 -81.75
CA ARG A 204 -23.74 7.39 -80.30
C ARG A 204 -24.06 8.63 -79.47
N TYR A 205 -23.58 9.79 -79.90
CA TYR A 205 -23.65 11.07 -79.19
C TYR A 205 -24.14 12.15 -80.15
N ALA A 206 -25.43 12.14 -80.47
CA ALA A 206 -26.02 13.05 -81.46
C ALA A 206 -25.74 14.54 -81.19
N PHE A 207 -25.65 14.93 -79.91
CA PHE A 207 -25.33 16.31 -79.51
C PHE A 207 -23.92 16.79 -79.92
N LEU A 208 -23.01 15.89 -80.27
CA LEU A 208 -21.65 16.24 -80.71
C LEU A 208 -21.55 16.56 -82.20
N SER A 209 -22.63 16.38 -82.98
CA SER A 209 -22.60 16.50 -84.45
C SER A 209 -21.97 17.80 -84.93
N LYS A 210 -22.34 18.93 -84.31
CA LYS A 210 -21.78 20.25 -84.61
C LYS A 210 -20.26 20.33 -84.33
N VAL A 211 -19.80 19.74 -83.23
CA VAL A 211 -18.37 19.74 -82.86
C VAL A 211 -17.56 18.85 -83.79
N VAL A 212 -18.14 17.74 -84.24
CA VAL A 212 -17.53 16.86 -85.24
C VAL A 212 -17.38 17.62 -86.57
N GLU A 213 -18.43 18.31 -87.03
CA GLU A 213 -18.37 19.15 -88.23
C GLU A 213 -17.33 20.28 -88.12
N GLU A 214 -17.21 20.94 -86.96
CA GLU A 214 -16.17 21.95 -86.68
C GLU A 214 -14.75 21.37 -86.86
N ILE A 215 -14.52 20.14 -86.37
CA ILE A 215 -13.21 19.49 -86.46
C ILE A 215 -12.93 19.01 -87.90
N GLU A 216 -13.92 18.44 -88.58
CA GLU A 216 -13.79 17.97 -89.97
C GLU A 216 -13.56 19.15 -90.94
N THR A 217 -14.26 20.27 -90.76
CA THR A 217 -14.09 21.48 -91.58
C THR A 217 -12.79 22.22 -91.30
N GLY A 218 -12.28 22.16 -90.06
CA GLY A 218 -11.00 22.74 -89.65
C GLY A 218 -9.76 22.07 -90.26
N LYS A 219 -9.92 21.01 -91.07
CA LYS A 219 -8.84 20.20 -91.69
C LYS A 219 -7.80 19.71 -90.68
N VAL A 220 -8.23 19.41 -89.45
CA VAL A 220 -7.32 19.01 -88.39
C VAL A 220 -6.96 17.53 -88.54
N GLU A 221 -5.67 17.20 -88.36
CA GLU A 221 -5.19 15.82 -88.44
C GLU A 221 -5.52 15.06 -87.14
N ILE A 222 -6.16 13.90 -87.28
CA ILE A 222 -6.53 13.01 -86.18
C ILE A 222 -5.53 11.86 -86.13
N PHE A 223 -5.15 11.45 -84.92
CA PHE A 223 -4.11 10.47 -84.70
C PHE A 223 -4.60 9.23 -83.97
N GLN A 224 -3.95 8.10 -84.22
CA GLN A 224 -4.11 6.82 -83.55
C GLN A 224 -2.76 6.38 -82.92
N PRO A 225 -2.76 5.48 -81.92
CA PRO A 225 -1.52 5.00 -81.32
C PRO A 225 -0.66 4.23 -82.34
N GLY A 226 0.65 4.45 -82.29
CA GLY A 226 1.66 3.63 -82.97
C GLY A 226 2.55 2.91 -81.95
N THR A 227 3.75 2.51 -82.34
CA THR A 227 4.68 1.76 -81.48
C THR A 227 6.08 2.36 -81.53
N CYS A 228 6.71 2.56 -80.36
CA CYS A 228 8.12 2.93 -80.27
C CYS A 228 8.71 2.50 -78.92
N SER A 229 10.04 2.49 -78.81
CA SER A 229 10.74 2.19 -77.57
C SER A 229 10.45 3.21 -76.45
N HIS A 230 10.21 4.48 -76.78
CA HIS A 230 9.95 5.54 -75.79
C HIS A 230 8.67 5.30 -74.96
N CYS A 231 7.62 4.77 -75.58
CA CYS A 231 6.37 4.42 -74.90
C CYS A 231 6.28 2.93 -74.49
N GLY A 232 7.36 2.17 -74.66
CA GLY A 232 7.35 0.71 -74.42
C GLY A 232 6.40 -0.05 -75.35
N GLY A 233 6.11 0.49 -76.54
CA GLY A 233 5.21 -0.12 -77.52
C GLY A 233 3.71 0.11 -77.29
N SER A 234 3.30 0.85 -76.25
CA SER A 234 1.88 1.10 -75.95
C SER A 234 1.21 2.12 -76.88
N GLY A 235 2.01 2.94 -77.56
CA GLY A 235 1.53 4.11 -78.31
C GLY A 235 1.05 5.27 -77.42
N ARG A 236 1.21 5.15 -76.09
CA ARG A 236 0.77 6.11 -75.08
C ARG A 236 1.94 6.56 -74.23
N TYR A 237 2.06 7.85 -73.97
CA TYR A 237 3.10 8.38 -73.09
C TYR A 237 2.61 9.62 -72.35
N GLY A 238 2.60 9.54 -71.02
CA GLY A 238 2.03 10.56 -70.16
C GLY A 238 0.50 10.54 -70.12
N SER A 239 -0.08 11.55 -69.48
CA SER A 239 -1.52 11.66 -69.30
C SER A 239 -2.00 13.10 -69.34
N ILE A 240 -3.27 13.29 -69.65
CA ILE A 240 -3.95 14.59 -69.69
C ILE A 240 -5.29 14.50 -68.95
N SER A 241 -5.75 15.61 -68.39
CA SER A 241 -7.05 15.66 -67.71
C SER A 241 -8.15 16.03 -68.71
N ALA A 242 -9.26 15.32 -68.62
CA ALA A 242 -10.51 15.60 -69.30
C ALA A 242 -11.55 16.00 -68.26
N PHE A 243 -12.41 16.94 -68.61
CA PHE A 243 -13.31 17.60 -67.67
C PHE A 243 -14.76 17.50 -68.13
N ASP A 244 -15.65 17.36 -67.16
CA ASP A 244 -17.10 17.48 -67.32
C ASP A 244 -17.58 18.61 -66.39
N VAL A 245 -18.36 19.53 -66.93
CA VAL A 245 -18.92 20.64 -66.14
C VAL A 245 -20.42 20.68 -66.27
N LEU A 246 -21.11 20.35 -65.18
CA LEU A 246 -22.55 20.47 -65.08
C LEU A 246 -22.90 21.67 -64.20
N ARG A 247 -23.71 22.58 -64.77
CA ARG A 247 -24.42 23.61 -64.02
C ARG A 247 -25.81 23.06 -63.68
N CYS A 248 -26.09 22.91 -62.39
CA CYS A 248 -27.33 22.31 -61.93
C CYS A 248 -28.47 23.33 -61.97
N ASP A 249 -29.59 22.97 -62.60
CA ASP A 249 -30.83 23.76 -62.59
C ASP A 249 -31.47 23.77 -61.19
N GLU A 250 -32.25 24.80 -60.89
CA GLU A 250 -32.98 24.90 -59.62
C GLU A 250 -34.22 23.99 -59.61
N ASN A 251 -34.73 23.59 -60.79
CA ASN A 251 -35.88 22.71 -60.93
C ASN A 251 -35.52 21.22 -60.65
N PRO A 252 -36.05 20.62 -59.58
CA PRO A 252 -35.74 19.24 -59.19
C PRO A 252 -36.16 18.17 -60.20
N GLN A 253 -37.12 18.47 -61.09
CA GLN A 253 -37.67 17.49 -62.04
C GLN A 253 -36.70 17.10 -63.16
N VAL A 254 -35.72 17.96 -63.44
CA VAL A 254 -34.78 17.77 -64.56
C VAL A 254 -33.37 17.34 -64.10
N HIS A 255 -33.12 17.25 -62.78
CA HIS A 255 -31.78 17.03 -62.22
C HIS A 255 -31.05 15.78 -62.75
N PHE A 256 -31.78 14.74 -63.13
CA PHE A 256 -31.19 13.50 -63.62
C PHE A 256 -31.07 13.42 -65.16
N GLU A 257 -31.61 14.40 -65.87
CA GLU A 257 -31.65 14.43 -67.35
C GLU A 257 -30.87 15.61 -67.93
N GLN A 258 -30.31 16.47 -67.08
CA GLN A 258 -29.49 17.61 -67.50
C GLN A 258 -28.23 17.16 -68.23
N VAL A 259 -27.98 17.85 -69.35
CA VAL A 259 -26.72 17.74 -70.09
C VAL A 259 -25.73 18.75 -69.52
N SER A 260 -24.49 18.30 -69.34
CA SER A 260 -23.38 19.16 -68.92
C SER A 260 -23.17 20.32 -69.89
N GLN A 261 -22.78 21.49 -69.37
CA GLN A 261 -22.39 22.65 -70.18
C GLN A 261 -21.10 22.38 -70.97
N LEU A 262 -20.27 21.49 -70.43
CA LEU A 262 -19.12 20.94 -71.12
C LEU A 262 -19.10 19.43 -70.85
N PRO A 263 -19.76 18.61 -71.67
CA PRO A 263 -19.77 17.16 -71.50
C PRO A 263 -18.38 16.56 -71.72
N ILE A 264 -18.03 15.53 -70.95
CA ILE A 264 -16.74 14.83 -71.05
C ILE A 264 -16.48 14.32 -72.47
N GLN A 265 -17.53 13.93 -73.20
CA GLN A 265 -17.43 13.45 -74.58
C GLN A 265 -17.03 14.57 -75.53
N GLU A 266 -17.58 15.78 -75.35
CA GLU A 266 -17.16 16.94 -76.14
C GLU A 266 -15.71 17.30 -75.84
N TYR A 267 -15.33 17.29 -74.55
CA TYR A 267 -13.97 17.64 -74.13
C TYR A 267 -12.93 16.70 -74.75
N LEU A 268 -13.18 15.39 -74.68
CA LEU A 268 -12.31 14.37 -75.27
C LEU A 268 -12.27 14.45 -76.80
N LEU A 269 -13.40 14.74 -77.45
CA LEU A 269 -13.44 14.97 -78.89
C LEU A 269 -12.56 16.15 -79.31
N ARG A 270 -12.60 17.26 -78.56
CA ARG A 270 -11.74 18.43 -78.80
C ARG A 270 -10.26 18.15 -78.47
N LEU A 271 -9.96 17.31 -77.47
CA LEU A 271 -8.61 16.82 -77.22
C LEU A 271 -8.11 15.93 -78.37
N ALA A 272 -8.99 15.12 -78.96
CA ALA A 272 -8.66 14.30 -80.12
C ALA A 272 -8.41 15.15 -81.37
N GLY A 273 -9.21 16.20 -81.57
CA GLY A 273 -8.97 17.23 -82.57
C GLY A 273 -7.59 17.88 -82.42
N ARG A 274 -7.02 17.99 -81.22
CA ARG A 274 -5.64 18.51 -81.01
C ARG A 274 -4.55 17.44 -81.07
N GLY A 275 -4.90 16.18 -81.36
CA GLY A 275 -3.97 15.06 -81.44
C GLY A 275 -3.41 14.61 -80.09
N TYR A 276 -4.08 14.92 -78.97
CA TYR A 276 -3.67 14.48 -77.64
C TYR A 276 -4.16 13.08 -77.30
N VAL A 277 -5.35 12.70 -77.77
CA VAL A 277 -5.99 11.40 -77.56
C VAL A 277 -6.56 10.91 -78.89
N PRO A 278 -6.71 9.60 -79.12
CA PRO A 278 -7.35 9.08 -80.33
C PRO A 278 -8.88 9.04 -80.20
N LEU A 279 -9.58 9.03 -81.33
CA LEU A 279 -11.06 8.94 -81.35
C LEU A 279 -11.58 7.62 -80.74
N VAL A 280 -10.79 6.55 -80.78
CA VAL A 280 -11.17 5.25 -80.21
C VAL A 280 -11.40 5.31 -78.69
N ASP A 281 -10.79 6.25 -77.98
CA ASP A 281 -11.03 6.44 -76.54
C ASP A 281 -12.45 6.98 -76.29
N LEU A 282 -12.99 7.73 -77.23
CA LEU A 282 -14.37 8.22 -77.17
C LEU A 282 -15.38 7.11 -77.46
N GLU A 283 -15.08 6.23 -78.42
CA GLU A 283 -15.90 5.05 -78.72
C GLU A 283 -15.94 4.06 -77.56
N ARG A 284 -14.86 3.98 -76.78
CA ARG A 284 -14.69 3.05 -75.66
C ARG A 284 -14.93 3.68 -74.30
N LEU A 285 -15.35 4.94 -74.23
CA LEU A 285 -15.46 5.69 -72.99
C LEU A 285 -16.23 4.93 -71.88
N GLU A 286 -17.40 4.37 -72.21
CA GLU A 286 -18.21 3.57 -71.28
C GLU A 286 -17.50 2.29 -70.83
N ILE A 287 -16.81 1.60 -71.75
CA ILE A 287 -16.05 0.38 -71.47
C ILE A 287 -14.85 0.70 -70.56
N ASP A 288 -14.18 1.82 -70.81
CA ASP A 288 -13.04 2.28 -70.02
C ASP A 288 -13.48 2.76 -68.63
N HIS A 289 -14.66 3.38 -68.51
CA HIS A 289 -15.28 3.69 -67.23
C HIS A 289 -15.60 2.42 -66.44
N LEU A 290 -16.22 1.41 -67.07
CA LEU A 290 -16.50 0.12 -66.43
C LEU A 290 -15.23 -0.60 -66.01
N ARG A 291 -14.18 -0.58 -66.86
CA ARG A 291 -12.87 -1.16 -66.51
C ARG A 291 -12.23 -0.45 -65.33
N ARG A 292 -12.33 0.88 -65.25
CA ARG A 292 -11.87 1.66 -64.07
C ARG A 292 -12.69 1.32 -62.83
N ALA A 293 -14.01 1.20 -62.94
CA ALA A 293 -14.89 0.79 -61.85
C ALA A 293 -14.49 -0.58 -61.32
N PHE A 294 -14.32 -1.56 -62.22
CA PHE A 294 -13.92 -2.92 -61.90
C PHE A 294 -12.57 -2.95 -61.19
N ASN A 295 -11.56 -2.27 -61.73
CA ASN A 295 -10.24 -2.19 -61.11
C ASN A 295 -10.29 -1.58 -59.71
N MET A 296 -11.12 -0.55 -59.50
CA MET A 296 -11.33 0.05 -58.19
C MET A 296 -12.02 -0.90 -57.22
N LEU A 297 -13.03 -1.65 -57.67
CA LEU A 297 -13.69 -2.67 -56.87
C LEU A 297 -12.68 -3.75 -56.47
N CYS A 298 -11.82 -4.22 -57.38
CA CYS A 298 -10.78 -5.18 -57.07
C CYS A 298 -9.75 -4.64 -56.05
N ILE A 299 -9.31 -3.38 -56.19
CA ILE A 299 -8.40 -2.75 -55.22
C ILE A 299 -9.08 -2.61 -53.85
N SER A 300 -10.34 -2.20 -53.84
CA SER A 300 -11.12 -2.06 -52.60
C SER A 300 -11.39 -3.41 -51.94
N GLU A 301 -11.66 -4.46 -52.72
CA GLU A 301 -11.86 -5.83 -52.27
C GLU A 301 -10.57 -6.38 -51.65
N ALA A 302 -9.42 -6.19 -52.32
CA ALA A 302 -8.12 -6.61 -51.79
C ALA A 302 -7.79 -5.89 -50.47
N ALA A 303 -8.00 -4.57 -50.41
CA ALA A 303 -7.80 -3.79 -49.18
C ALA A 303 -8.76 -4.21 -48.06
N LEU A 304 -10.00 -4.56 -48.41
CA LEU A 304 -10.99 -5.07 -47.45
C LEU A 304 -10.61 -6.48 -46.96
N ALA A 305 -10.11 -7.35 -47.83
CA ALA A 305 -9.64 -8.69 -47.47
C ALA A 305 -8.44 -8.61 -46.51
N GLU A 306 -7.48 -7.72 -46.77
CA GLU A 306 -6.35 -7.48 -45.86
C GLU A 306 -6.81 -6.94 -44.50
N LYS A 307 -7.71 -5.94 -44.49
CA LYS A 307 -8.28 -5.44 -43.24
C LYS A 307 -9.05 -6.51 -42.48
N THR A 308 -9.83 -7.34 -43.19
CA THR A 308 -10.58 -8.45 -42.60
C THR A 308 -9.63 -9.47 -42.00
N SER A 309 -8.55 -9.83 -42.69
CA SER A 309 -7.51 -10.73 -42.17
C SER A 309 -6.81 -10.16 -40.95
N SER A 310 -6.46 -8.86 -40.97
CA SER A 310 -5.88 -8.17 -39.81
C SER A 310 -6.85 -8.14 -38.63
N LEU A 311 -8.13 -7.88 -38.87
CA LEU A 311 -9.17 -7.91 -37.84
C LEU A 311 -9.37 -9.32 -37.27
N GLN A 312 -9.34 -10.35 -38.10
CA GLN A 312 -9.39 -11.75 -37.66
C GLN A 312 -8.17 -12.10 -36.79
N GLY A 313 -6.97 -11.63 -37.16
CA GLY A 313 -5.77 -11.77 -36.32
C GLY A 313 -5.95 -11.11 -34.95
N LYS A 314 -6.43 -9.86 -34.92
CA LYS A 314 -6.74 -9.15 -33.67
C LYS A 314 -7.86 -9.83 -32.87
N LEU A 315 -8.85 -10.40 -33.54
CA LEU A 315 -9.93 -11.17 -32.89
C LEU A 315 -9.36 -12.43 -32.24
N ALA A 316 -8.50 -13.17 -32.92
CA ALA A 316 -7.84 -14.35 -32.36
C ALA A 316 -6.93 -13.99 -31.17
N GLU A 317 -6.18 -12.89 -31.25
CA GLU A 317 -5.40 -12.35 -30.12
C GLU A 317 -6.30 -11.97 -28.93
N LEU A 318 -7.41 -11.27 -29.20
CA LEU A 318 -8.39 -10.90 -28.18
C LEU A 318 -9.06 -12.11 -27.55
N GLU A 319 -9.44 -13.12 -28.34
CA GLU A 319 -10.01 -14.36 -27.84
C GLU A 319 -8.99 -15.15 -27.00
N ALA A 320 -7.72 -15.18 -27.41
CA ALA A 320 -6.65 -15.79 -26.62
C ALA A 320 -6.43 -15.04 -25.30
N ALA A 321 -6.37 -13.71 -25.34
CA ALA A 321 -6.28 -12.87 -24.15
C ALA A 321 -7.50 -13.04 -23.24
N ASN A 322 -8.70 -13.14 -23.82
CA ASN A 322 -9.94 -13.37 -23.08
C ASN A 322 -9.95 -14.76 -22.43
N ARG A 323 -9.48 -15.81 -23.11
CA ARG A 323 -9.32 -17.15 -22.48
C ARG A 323 -8.36 -17.10 -21.29
N VAL A 324 -7.24 -16.38 -21.40
CA VAL A 324 -6.30 -16.18 -20.29
C VAL A 324 -6.97 -15.39 -19.15
N LEU A 325 -7.75 -14.35 -19.47
CA LEU A 325 -8.50 -13.58 -18.47
C LEU A 325 -9.56 -14.42 -17.78
N VAL A 326 -10.31 -15.25 -18.51
CA VAL A 326 -11.28 -16.19 -17.93
C VAL A 326 -10.58 -17.17 -17.00
N GLN A 327 -9.47 -17.79 -17.41
CA GLN A 327 -8.67 -18.68 -16.55
C GLN A 327 -8.15 -17.96 -15.29
N ARG A 328 -7.67 -16.72 -15.42
CA ARG A 328 -7.26 -15.90 -14.26
C ARG A 328 -8.45 -15.53 -13.38
N THR A 329 -9.61 -15.27 -13.96
CA THR A 329 -10.84 -14.92 -13.24
C THR A 329 -11.35 -16.13 -12.46
N GLU A 330 -11.37 -17.33 -13.04
CA GLU A 330 -11.70 -18.58 -12.33
C GLU A 330 -10.72 -18.84 -11.17
N ALA A 331 -9.43 -18.60 -11.37
CA ALA A 331 -8.44 -18.69 -10.29
C ALA A 331 -8.66 -17.62 -9.20
N ILE A 332 -9.03 -16.40 -9.56
CA ILE A 332 -9.37 -15.31 -8.63
C ILE A 332 -10.67 -15.62 -7.88
N VAL A 333 -11.69 -16.17 -8.54
CA VAL A 333 -12.94 -16.59 -7.90
C VAL A 333 -12.66 -17.70 -6.90
N SER A 334 -11.85 -18.70 -7.26
CA SER A 334 -11.39 -19.74 -6.32
C SER A 334 -10.63 -19.14 -5.12
N LEU A 335 -9.78 -18.13 -5.35
CA LEU A 335 -9.09 -17.40 -4.28
C LEU A 335 -10.04 -16.52 -3.44
N GLN A 336 -11.06 -15.91 -4.05
CA GLN A 336 -12.10 -15.15 -3.35
C GLN A 336 -12.99 -16.07 -2.52
N ASP A 337 -13.30 -17.27 -3.00
CA ASP A 337 -14.07 -18.27 -2.24
C ASP A 337 -13.28 -18.75 -1.02
N VAL A 338 -11.98 -19.00 -1.20
CA VAL A 338 -11.03 -19.26 -0.10
C VAL A 338 -10.96 -18.07 0.86
N GLY A 339 -10.84 -16.84 0.34
CA GLY A 339 -10.79 -15.61 1.11
C GLY A 339 -12.08 -15.37 1.91
N ASN A 340 -13.24 -15.62 1.31
CA ASN A 340 -14.54 -15.53 1.97
C ASN A 340 -14.68 -16.58 3.07
N ALA A 341 -14.19 -17.81 2.84
CA ALA A 341 -14.15 -18.83 3.89
C ALA A 341 -13.26 -18.38 5.07
N LEU A 342 -12.13 -17.72 4.82
CA LEU A 342 -11.25 -17.16 5.86
C LEU A 342 -11.88 -15.96 6.60
N ILE A 343 -12.55 -15.06 5.89
CA ILE A 343 -13.10 -13.81 6.45
C ILE A 343 -14.38 -14.05 7.26
N THR A 344 -15.24 -14.98 6.83
CA THR A 344 -16.55 -15.20 7.46
C THR A 344 -16.50 -16.13 8.67
N SER A 345 -15.40 -16.84 8.88
CA SER A 345 -15.30 -17.83 9.95
C SER A 345 -14.79 -17.23 11.24
N THR A 346 -15.60 -17.37 12.29
CA THR A 346 -15.33 -16.84 13.63
C THR A 346 -14.49 -17.79 14.49
N ASN A 347 -14.40 -19.07 14.10
CA ASN A 347 -13.59 -20.08 14.78
C ASN A 347 -13.08 -21.16 13.78
N LEU A 348 -12.10 -21.95 14.22
CA LEU A 348 -11.45 -22.98 13.41
C LEU A 348 -12.41 -24.10 12.96
N GLU A 349 -13.46 -24.38 13.73
CA GLU A 349 -14.44 -25.43 13.42
C GLU A 349 -15.33 -25.04 12.23
N ASP A 350 -15.90 -23.84 12.26
CA ASP A 350 -16.75 -23.31 11.19
C ASP A 350 -15.93 -23.13 9.90
N PHE A 351 -14.68 -22.67 10.04
CA PHE A 351 -13.73 -22.59 8.95
C PHE A 351 -13.46 -23.97 8.33
N SER A 352 -13.10 -24.96 9.14
CA SER A 352 -12.75 -26.31 8.68
C SER A 352 -13.94 -26.99 8.00
N SER A 353 -15.15 -26.82 8.53
CA SER A 353 -16.39 -27.35 7.96
C SER A 353 -16.68 -26.74 6.57
N ARG A 354 -16.53 -25.42 6.43
CA ARG A 354 -16.75 -24.73 5.15
C ARG A 354 -15.69 -25.09 4.11
N VAL A 355 -14.41 -25.12 4.50
CA VAL A 355 -13.33 -25.53 3.59
C VAL A 355 -13.54 -26.97 3.14
N CYS A 356 -13.85 -27.88 4.06
CA CYS A 356 -14.09 -29.30 3.73
C CYS A 356 -15.26 -29.47 2.74
N ARG A 357 -16.38 -28.77 2.97
CA ARG A 357 -17.55 -28.81 2.08
C ARG A 357 -17.28 -28.21 0.71
N ARG A 358 -16.70 -27.01 0.65
CA ARG A 358 -16.41 -26.31 -0.61
C ARG A 358 -15.35 -27.01 -1.44
N ALA A 359 -14.33 -27.57 -0.80
CA ALA A 359 -13.32 -28.36 -1.50
C ALA A 359 -13.95 -29.60 -2.15
N ALA A 360 -14.92 -30.26 -1.49
CA ALA A 360 -15.66 -31.37 -2.10
C ALA A 360 -16.48 -30.91 -3.32
N GLU A 361 -17.27 -29.84 -3.18
CA GLU A 361 -18.10 -29.28 -4.26
C GLU A 361 -17.29 -28.90 -5.50
N ILE A 362 -16.22 -28.11 -5.32
CA ILE A 362 -15.41 -27.56 -6.42
C ILE A 362 -14.57 -28.65 -7.10
N CYS A 363 -14.07 -29.61 -6.32
CA CYS A 363 -13.29 -30.72 -6.87
C CYS A 363 -14.19 -31.84 -7.43
N GLY A 364 -15.51 -31.69 -7.30
CA GLY A 364 -16.51 -32.63 -7.76
C GLY A 364 -16.45 -33.98 -7.05
N GLY A 365 -16.07 -33.97 -5.77
CA GLY A 365 -16.24 -35.09 -4.84
C GLY A 365 -17.55 -34.96 -4.07
N ASP A 366 -18.11 -36.09 -3.65
CA ASP A 366 -19.33 -36.12 -2.82
C ASP A 366 -18.99 -36.30 -1.32
N ARG A 367 -17.73 -36.60 -0.99
CA ARG A 367 -17.25 -36.91 0.35
C ARG A 367 -15.92 -36.24 0.65
N ALA A 368 -15.76 -35.70 1.85
CA ALA A 368 -14.50 -35.13 2.32
C ALA A 368 -14.30 -35.24 3.84
N VAL A 369 -13.04 -35.30 4.26
CA VAL A 369 -12.61 -35.34 5.68
C VAL A 369 -11.42 -34.43 5.87
N LEU A 370 -11.38 -33.70 6.98
CA LEU A 370 -10.25 -32.87 7.39
C LEU A 370 -9.78 -33.31 8.79
N TYR A 371 -8.52 -33.76 8.86
CA TYR A 371 -7.83 -34.18 10.07
C TYR A 371 -6.88 -33.09 10.56
N TYR A 372 -6.86 -32.84 11.86
CA TYR A 372 -5.87 -32.02 12.54
C TYR A 372 -4.86 -32.87 13.29
N LEU A 373 -3.59 -32.48 13.20
CA LEU A 373 -2.46 -33.12 13.86
C LEU A 373 -1.82 -32.11 14.83
N PRO A 374 -2.01 -32.26 16.15
CA PRO A 374 -1.35 -31.44 17.16
C PRO A 374 0.19 -31.53 17.05
N ALA A 375 0.91 -30.54 17.60
CA ALA A 375 2.38 -30.57 17.67
C ALA A 375 2.87 -31.83 18.40
N LEU A 376 3.96 -32.42 17.89
CA LEU A 376 4.49 -33.73 18.31
C LEU A 376 5.28 -33.63 19.62
N ASP A 377 4.60 -33.32 20.73
CA ASP A 377 5.24 -33.24 22.06
C ASP A 377 4.79 -34.42 22.95
N GLY A 378 5.48 -35.56 22.77
CA GLY A 378 5.79 -36.51 23.85
C GLY A 378 4.71 -37.39 24.51
N LYS A 379 3.40 -37.25 24.28
CA LYS A 379 2.37 -38.17 24.85
C LYS A 379 1.26 -38.52 23.85
N GLU A 380 0.70 -39.73 23.99
CA GLU A 380 -0.31 -40.41 23.14
C GLU A 380 -0.89 -39.55 22.01
N GLN A 381 -0.32 -39.70 20.82
CA GLN A 381 -0.58 -38.86 19.66
C GLN A 381 -1.92 -39.22 19.01
N LYS A 382 -2.93 -38.38 19.20
CA LYS A 382 -4.25 -38.50 18.56
C LYS A 382 -4.47 -37.37 17.55
N ALA A 383 -4.87 -37.75 16.35
CA ALA A 383 -5.39 -36.87 15.31
C ALA A 383 -6.88 -36.63 15.56
N GLU A 384 -7.36 -35.43 15.29
CA GLU A 384 -8.75 -35.07 15.47
C GLU A 384 -9.44 -34.85 14.13
N ILE A 385 -10.67 -35.35 13.97
CA ILE A 385 -11.51 -35.00 12.81
C ILE A 385 -12.16 -33.63 13.05
N LEU A 386 -11.64 -32.59 12.39
CA LEU A 386 -12.17 -31.22 12.48
C LEU A 386 -13.38 -30.99 11.59
N ALA A 387 -13.49 -31.70 10.46
CA ALA A 387 -14.61 -31.52 9.54
C ALA A 387 -14.90 -32.76 8.70
N LEU A 388 -16.19 -32.95 8.41
CA LEU A 388 -16.74 -34.02 7.58
C LEU A 388 -17.74 -33.45 6.58
N SER A 389 -17.70 -33.95 5.35
CA SER A 389 -18.72 -33.72 4.32
C SER A 389 -19.05 -35.05 3.65
N GLY A 390 -20.34 -35.37 3.49
CA GLY A 390 -20.79 -36.61 2.83
C GLY A 390 -20.59 -37.91 3.63
N TRP A 391 -19.98 -37.86 4.82
CA TRP A 391 -19.83 -38.96 5.77
C TRP A 391 -20.86 -38.87 6.91
N ASP A 392 -20.99 -39.92 7.72
CA ASP A 392 -21.78 -39.88 8.95
C ASP A 392 -21.21 -38.84 9.94
N PRO A 393 -22.01 -37.86 10.41
CA PRO A 393 -21.56 -36.85 11.37
C PRO A 393 -21.05 -37.41 12.70
N SER A 394 -21.38 -38.66 13.05
CA SER A 394 -20.95 -39.32 14.30
C SER A 394 -19.44 -39.40 14.49
N GLY A 395 -18.66 -39.31 13.39
CA GLY A 395 -17.19 -39.28 13.43
C GLY A 395 -16.56 -37.90 13.70
N LEU A 396 -17.34 -36.82 13.76
CA LEU A 396 -16.81 -35.47 14.00
C LEU A 396 -16.20 -35.40 15.42
N ARG A 397 -15.05 -34.74 15.58
CA ARG A 397 -14.28 -34.66 16.85
C ARG A 397 -13.73 -36.00 17.36
N MET A 398 -13.83 -37.08 16.59
CA MET A 398 -13.24 -38.35 16.98
C MET A 398 -11.71 -38.25 17.00
N LEU A 399 -11.11 -38.78 18.06
CA LEU A 399 -9.67 -38.86 18.24
C LEU A 399 -9.16 -40.21 17.75
N ILE A 400 -8.22 -40.19 16.80
CA ILE A 400 -7.73 -41.36 16.08
C ILE A 400 -6.21 -41.41 16.23
N PRO A 401 -5.56 -42.60 16.34
CA PRO A 401 -4.11 -42.67 16.37
C PRO A 401 -3.48 -41.95 15.17
N VAL A 402 -2.55 -41.02 15.43
CA VAL A 402 -1.89 -40.17 14.42
C VAL A 402 -1.24 -41.00 13.30
N GLU A 403 -0.71 -42.18 13.63
CA GLU A 403 -0.08 -43.12 12.70
C GLU A 403 -1.00 -43.52 11.54
N GLN A 404 -2.31 -43.66 11.79
CA GLN A 404 -3.29 -44.03 10.76
C GLN A 404 -3.47 -42.90 9.73
N VAL A 405 -3.32 -41.64 10.15
CA VAL A 405 -3.45 -40.46 9.29
C VAL A 405 -2.12 -40.17 8.56
N ILE A 406 -0.99 -40.26 9.26
CA ILE A 406 0.34 -40.03 8.67
C ILE A 406 0.69 -41.07 7.59
N THR A 407 0.25 -42.33 7.76
CA THR A 407 0.47 -43.38 6.76
C THR A 407 -0.17 -43.06 5.41
N ILE A 408 -1.23 -42.26 5.40
CA ILE A 408 -1.89 -41.78 4.19
C ILE A 408 -1.08 -40.64 3.55
N ALA A 409 -0.49 -39.76 4.36
CA ALA A 409 0.32 -38.62 3.92
C ALA A 409 1.77 -39.00 3.49
N ARG A 410 1.96 -40.14 2.79
CA ARG A 410 3.28 -40.65 2.36
C ARG A 410 3.95 -39.71 1.35
N GLY A 411 4.68 -38.73 1.87
CA GLY A 411 5.34 -37.67 1.09
C GLY A 411 4.49 -36.41 1.01
N LYS A 412 5.17 -35.25 0.95
CA LYS A 412 4.58 -33.89 0.92
C LYS A 412 3.83 -33.57 -0.41
N ARG A 413 3.12 -34.53 -0.99
CA ARG A 413 2.45 -34.45 -2.29
C ARG A 413 1.04 -35.01 -2.20
N ILE A 414 0.20 -34.68 -3.18
CA ILE A 414 -1.14 -35.22 -3.35
C ILE A 414 -1.04 -36.68 -3.79
N ILE A 415 -1.83 -37.56 -3.18
CA ILE A 415 -1.77 -39.01 -3.41
C ILE A 415 -3.18 -39.53 -3.74
N PRO A 416 -3.35 -40.39 -4.78
CA PRO A 416 -4.59 -41.11 -5.00
C PRO A 416 -4.97 -41.95 -3.78
N TYR A 417 -6.21 -41.83 -3.29
CA TYR A 417 -6.69 -42.49 -2.09
C TYR A 417 -8.13 -42.97 -2.25
N ASN A 418 -8.26 -44.29 -2.44
CA ASN A 418 -9.51 -44.98 -2.81
C ASN A 418 -10.06 -45.85 -1.68
N GLN A 419 -9.49 -45.76 -0.48
CA GLN A 419 -9.91 -46.51 0.70
C GLN A 419 -10.79 -45.64 1.60
N GLN A 420 -11.54 -46.25 2.51
CA GLN A 420 -12.31 -45.51 3.50
C GLN A 420 -11.36 -44.82 4.50
N PRO A 421 -11.50 -43.50 4.74
CA PRO A 421 -10.64 -42.78 5.69
C PRO A 421 -10.82 -43.30 7.14
N PRO A 422 -9.79 -43.19 8.01
CA PRO A 422 -9.89 -43.58 9.41
C PRO A 422 -10.99 -42.82 10.18
N GLY A 423 -11.74 -43.52 11.03
CA GLY A 423 -12.71 -42.91 11.97
C GLY A 423 -14.00 -42.35 11.35
N VAL A 424 -14.29 -42.66 10.08
CA VAL A 424 -15.56 -42.27 9.41
C VAL A 424 -16.36 -43.49 8.97
N SER A 425 -17.68 -43.38 8.94
CA SER A 425 -18.62 -44.43 8.49
C SER A 425 -19.61 -43.91 7.44
N THR A 426 -20.18 -44.81 6.63
CA THR A 426 -21.24 -44.48 5.66
C THR A 426 -22.62 -44.63 6.29
N LYS A 427 -23.57 -43.76 5.93
CA LYS A 427 -24.97 -43.83 6.39
C LYS A 427 -25.72 -45.11 5.97
N GLU A 428 -25.23 -45.85 4.98
CA GLU A 428 -25.83 -47.09 4.48
C GLU A 428 -25.21 -48.31 5.18
N THR A 429 -25.83 -48.77 6.28
CA THR A 429 -26.02 -50.20 6.62
C THR A 429 -26.73 -50.33 7.98
N LYS A 430 -28.06 -50.39 7.93
CA LYS A 430 -28.87 -51.23 8.82
C LYS A 430 -29.98 -51.83 7.97
N GLU A 431 -29.61 -52.66 7.00
CA GLU A 431 -30.42 -53.75 6.43
C GLU A 431 -29.68 -54.35 5.24
N SER A 432 -29.72 -55.68 5.15
CA SER A 432 -29.07 -56.57 4.17
C SER A 432 -27.56 -56.84 4.34
N SER A 433 -27.31 -58.01 4.93
CA SER A 433 -26.21 -58.91 4.58
C SER A 433 -26.35 -59.32 3.13
N ASP A 434 -25.45 -58.86 2.26
CA ASP A 434 -24.98 -59.61 1.09
C ASP A 434 -23.65 -59.01 0.64
N GLU A 435 -22.66 -59.88 0.46
CA GLU A 435 -21.35 -59.56 -0.07
C GLU A 435 -21.46 -58.99 -1.49
N ALA A 436 -20.58 -58.03 -1.81
CA ALA A 436 -20.33 -57.47 -3.15
C ALA A 436 -21.27 -56.36 -3.66
N SER A 437 -21.12 -55.16 -3.10
CA SER A 437 -21.01 -53.92 -3.91
C SER A 437 -20.40 -52.77 -3.11
N THR A 438 -19.14 -52.92 -2.71
CA THR A 438 -18.32 -51.79 -2.23
C THR A 438 -18.26 -50.76 -3.38
N LYS A 439 -19.09 -49.71 -3.34
CA LYS A 439 -19.03 -48.60 -4.31
C LYS A 439 -17.57 -48.16 -4.38
N GLN A 440 -16.98 -48.31 -5.56
CA GLN A 440 -15.56 -48.07 -5.78
C GLN A 440 -15.27 -46.58 -5.55
N LEU A 441 -14.67 -46.24 -4.41
CA LEU A 441 -14.29 -44.85 -4.11
C LEU A 441 -13.12 -44.45 -5.02
N SER A 442 -13.26 -43.32 -5.69
CA SER A 442 -12.12 -42.63 -6.32
C SER A 442 -11.84 -41.38 -5.52
N GLY A 443 -10.61 -41.19 -5.08
CA GLY A 443 -10.29 -40.05 -4.21
C GLY A 443 -8.83 -39.65 -4.22
N VAL A 444 -8.56 -38.57 -3.52
CA VAL A 444 -7.23 -37.98 -3.32
C VAL A 444 -7.07 -37.53 -1.88
N ALA A 445 -5.87 -37.73 -1.36
CA ALA A 445 -5.44 -37.26 -0.05
C ALA A 445 -4.39 -36.17 -0.22
N VAL A 446 -4.54 -35.09 0.54
CA VAL A 446 -3.71 -33.88 0.44
C VAL A 446 -3.19 -33.51 1.84
N PRO A 447 -1.87 -33.51 2.06
CA PRO A 447 -1.28 -33.09 3.32
C PRO A 447 -1.45 -31.59 3.56
N LEU A 448 -1.85 -31.22 4.78
CA LEU A 448 -1.89 -29.84 5.26
C LEU A 448 -0.50 -29.48 5.79
N LEU A 449 0.23 -28.61 5.08
CA LEU A 449 1.60 -28.21 5.43
C LEU A 449 1.65 -26.74 5.79
N ALA A 450 2.08 -26.43 7.01
CA ALA A 450 2.41 -25.07 7.46
C ALA A 450 3.92 -25.01 7.71
N GLU A 451 4.62 -24.07 7.05
CA GLU A 451 6.09 -23.92 7.13
C GLU A 451 6.88 -25.22 6.90
N GLY A 452 6.33 -26.12 6.07
CA GLY A 452 6.94 -27.42 5.78
C GLY A 452 6.74 -28.49 6.86
N ARG A 453 6.02 -28.20 7.96
CA ARG A 453 5.55 -29.16 8.96
C ARG A 453 4.15 -29.66 8.61
N LEU A 454 3.90 -30.96 8.79
CA LEU A 454 2.57 -31.54 8.65
C LEU A 454 1.71 -31.16 9.86
N VAL A 455 0.63 -30.42 9.60
CA VAL A 455 -0.35 -29.96 10.62
C VAL A 455 -1.71 -30.64 10.47
N GLY A 456 -1.89 -31.46 9.43
CA GLY A 456 -3.12 -32.19 9.20
C GLY A 456 -3.18 -32.90 7.85
N LEU A 457 -4.33 -33.48 7.53
CA LEU A 457 -4.60 -34.15 6.26
C LEU A 457 -6.02 -33.85 5.80
N MET A 458 -6.22 -33.60 4.51
CA MET A 458 -7.55 -33.52 3.90
C MET A 458 -7.73 -34.62 2.86
N THR A 459 -8.86 -35.31 2.87
CA THR A 459 -9.20 -36.32 1.85
C THR A 459 -10.48 -35.92 1.13
N ILE A 460 -10.51 -36.05 -0.19
CA ILE A 460 -11.71 -35.85 -1.01
C ILE A 460 -11.96 -37.10 -1.84
N GLN A 461 -13.21 -37.57 -1.85
CA GLN A 461 -13.61 -38.80 -2.49
C GLN A 461 -14.93 -38.62 -3.26
N SER A 462 -15.12 -39.48 -4.27
CA SER A 462 -16.34 -39.60 -5.06
C SER A 462 -16.79 -41.06 -5.09
N THR A 463 -18.10 -41.29 -5.02
CA THR A 463 -18.71 -42.61 -5.26
C THR A 463 -18.85 -42.95 -6.75
N GLU A 464 -18.61 -41.99 -7.64
CA GLU A 464 -18.55 -42.18 -9.09
C GLU A 464 -17.11 -42.39 -9.55
N LYS A 465 -16.93 -43.12 -10.67
CA LYS A 465 -15.60 -43.40 -11.24
C LYS A 465 -15.05 -42.14 -11.94
N LYS A 466 -14.40 -41.28 -11.16
CA LYS A 466 -13.87 -39.98 -11.61
C LYS A 466 -12.34 -39.96 -11.60
N VAL A 467 -11.73 -39.33 -12.61
CA VAL A 467 -10.29 -39.05 -12.65
C VAL A 467 -10.08 -37.60 -12.24
N PHE A 468 -9.42 -37.37 -11.10
CA PHE A 468 -9.06 -36.03 -10.64
C PHE A 468 -7.93 -35.49 -11.53
N ALA A 469 -8.25 -34.51 -12.38
CA ALA A 469 -7.29 -33.90 -13.29
C ALA A 469 -6.21 -33.10 -12.52
N PRO A 470 -5.01 -32.90 -13.09
CA PRO A 470 -3.94 -32.13 -12.45
C PRO A 470 -4.34 -30.68 -12.06
N SER A 471 -5.27 -30.06 -12.78
CA SER A 471 -5.82 -28.74 -12.45
C SER A 471 -6.65 -28.76 -11.15
N VAL A 472 -7.36 -29.85 -10.86
CA VAL A 472 -8.13 -30.05 -9.62
C VAL A 472 -7.21 -30.23 -8.43
N ASN A 473 -6.08 -30.93 -8.62
CA ASN A 473 -5.04 -31.08 -7.60
C ASN A 473 -4.44 -29.74 -7.16
N ALA A 474 -4.29 -28.77 -8.07
CA ALA A 474 -3.79 -27.44 -7.74
C ALA A 474 -4.78 -26.67 -6.82
N MET A 475 -6.09 -26.75 -7.09
CA MET A 475 -7.12 -26.13 -6.23
C MET A 475 -7.17 -26.79 -4.86
N LEU A 476 -7.10 -28.12 -4.82
CA LEU A 476 -7.02 -28.90 -3.59
C LEU A 476 -5.83 -28.52 -2.72
N GLN A 477 -4.66 -28.32 -3.32
CA GLN A 477 -3.47 -27.86 -2.60
C GLN A 477 -3.69 -26.46 -2.03
N THR A 478 -4.39 -25.57 -2.73
CA THR A 478 -4.75 -24.24 -2.22
C THR A 478 -5.65 -24.33 -0.99
N PHE A 479 -6.73 -25.13 -1.03
CA PHE A 479 -7.58 -25.36 0.15
C PHE A 479 -6.80 -25.96 1.32
N ALA A 480 -5.90 -26.90 1.03
CA ALA A 480 -5.04 -27.52 2.03
C ALA A 480 -4.08 -26.53 2.68
N ASN A 481 -3.42 -25.66 1.90
CA ASN A 481 -2.53 -24.64 2.44
C ASN A 481 -3.27 -23.66 3.36
N GLN A 482 -4.51 -23.32 3.02
CA GLN A 482 -5.31 -22.36 3.79
C GLN A 482 -5.85 -22.95 5.09
N ALA A 483 -6.24 -24.22 5.07
CA ALA A 483 -6.51 -24.96 6.28
C ALA A 483 -5.28 -25.13 7.17
N ALA A 484 -4.11 -25.37 6.59
CA ALA A 484 -2.86 -25.44 7.35
C ALA A 484 -2.54 -24.10 8.06
N LEU A 485 -2.70 -22.97 7.35
CA LEU A 485 -2.48 -21.63 7.91
C LEU A 485 -3.50 -21.27 9.00
N ALA A 486 -4.78 -21.60 8.81
CA ALA A 486 -5.82 -21.35 9.81
C ALA A 486 -5.58 -22.14 11.10
N ILE A 487 -5.19 -23.42 10.97
CA ILE A 487 -4.82 -24.28 12.10
C ILE A 487 -3.60 -23.70 12.85
N GLN A 488 -2.56 -23.26 12.13
CA GLN A 488 -1.37 -22.66 12.73
C GLN A 488 -1.69 -21.36 13.48
N ARG A 489 -2.54 -20.52 12.89
CA ARG A 489 -2.96 -19.24 13.49
C ARG A 489 -3.66 -19.44 14.82
N GLU A 490 -4.58 -20.41 14.91
CA GLU A 490 -5.31 -20.68 16.15
C GLU A 490 -4.34 -21.08 17.28
N GLY A 491 -3.36 -21.94 16.98
CA GLY A 491 -2.32 -22.31 17.95
C GLY A 491 -1.48 -21.12 18.43
N LEU A 492 -1.12 -20.20 17.52
CA LEU A 492 -0.34 -19.01 17.86
C LEU A 492 -1.14 -18.00 18.71
N ILE A 493 -2.45 -17.85 18.45
CA ILE A 493 -3.33 -16.97 19.22
C ILE A 493 -3.43 -17.43 20.68
N GLU A 494 -3.58 -18.74 20.91
CA GLU A 494 -3.64 -19.30 22.26
C GLU A 494 -2.31 -19.13 23.01
N GLU A 495 -1.16 -19.34 22.34
CA GLU A 495 0.15 -19.09 22.94
C GLU A 495 0.34 -17.60 23.30
N LEU A 496 -0.09 -16.68 22.42
CA LEU A 496 0.01 -15.25 22.66
C LEU A 496 -0.87 -14.81 23.84
N ARG A 497 -2.10 -15.34 23.95
CA ARG A 497 -3.00 -15.06 25.08
C ARG A 497 -2.38 -15.49 26.41
N ALA A 498 -1.79 -16.68 26.46
CA ALA A 498 -1.11 -17.18 27.66
C ALA A 498 0.07 -16.27 28.05
N LYS A 499 0.88 -15.83 27.07
CA LYS A 499 1.99 -14.90 27.31
C LYS A 499 1.53 -13.52 27.78
N VAL A 500 0.48 -12.95 27.19
CA VAL A 500 -0.06 -11.65 27.61
C VAL A 500 -0.55 -11.71 29.06
N SER A 501 -1.31 -12.74 29.42
CA SER A 501 -1.78 -12.90 30.81
C SER A 501 -0.63 -13.01 31.82
N ALA A 502 0.44 -13.75 31.48
CA ALA A 502 1.62 -13.87 32.33
C ALA A 502 2.40 -12.54 32.46
N LEU A 503 2.43 -11.71 31.41
CA LEU A 503 3.06 -10.39 31.46
C LEU A 503 2.25 -9.41 32.31
N GLU A 504 0.92 -9.43 32.22
CA GLU A 504 0.05 -8.58 33.03
C GLU A 504 0.20 -8.89 34.52
N THR A 505 0.27 -10.16 34.90
CA THR A 505 0.50 -10.55 36.30
C THR A 505 1.87 -10.10 36.79
N ALA A 506 2.93 -10.32 36.01
CA ALA A 506 4.28 -9.90 36.35
C ALA A 506 4.39 -8.37 36.50
N GLN A 507 3.76 -7.60 35.59
CA GLN A 507 3.75 -6.14 35.67
C GLN A 507 3.01 -5.66 36.93
N GLY A 508 1.89 -6.30 37.27
CA GLY A 508 1.13 -5.99 38.49
C GLY A 508 1.94 -6.20 39.77
N GLU A 509 2.80 -7.20 39.83
CA GLU A 509 3.69 -7.46 40.97
C GLU A 509 4.83 -6.44 41.06
N LEU A 510 5.45 -6.08 39.93
CA LEU A 510 6.52 -5.09 39.90
C LEU A 510 6.06 -3.72 40.41
N VAL A 511 4.89 -3.24 39.96
CA VAL A 511 4.35 -1.94 40.39
C VAL A 511 4.07 -1.91 41.90
N LYS A 512 3.61 -3.03 42.48
CA LYS A 512 3.40 -3.14 43.94
C LYS A 512 4.72 -3.07 44.70
N LYS A 513 5.75 -3.76 44.21
CA LYS A 513 7.08 -3.78 44.82
C LYS A 513 7.71 -2.38 44.82
N GLU A 514 7.71 -1.69 43.69
CA GLU A 514 8.26 -0.33 43.56
C GLU A 514 7.57 0.67 44.50
N ARG A 515 6.24 0.54 44.67
CA ARG A 515 5.49 1.39 45.58
C ARG A 515 5.91 1.16 47.04
N LEU A 516 6.04 -0.09 47.47
CA LEU A 516 6.44 -0.43 48.84
C LEU A 516 7.87 0.02 49.14
N GLU A 517 8.80 -0.15 48.20
CA GLU A 517 10.18 0.33 48.33
C GLU A 517 10.22 1.86 48.52
N ARG A 518 9.38 2.60 47.79
CA ARG A 518 9.31 4.07 47.93
C ARG A 518 8.72 4.50 49.28
N GLU A 519 7.71 3.79 49.79
CA GLU A 519 7.13 4.06 51.10
C GLU A 519 8.15 3.80 52.23
N LEU A 520 8.96 2.74 52.13
CA LEU A 520 10.03 2.45 53.11
C LEU A 520 11.17 3.46 53.07
N GLU A 521 11.58 3.93 51.87
CA GLU A 521 12.61 4.96 51.76
C GLU A 521 12.18 6.29 52.40
N LEU A 522 10.90 6.65 52.29
CA LEU A 522 10.37 7.82 52.99
C LEU A 522 10.41 7.65 54.52
N ALA A 523 10.06 6.46 55.03
CA ALA A 523 10.15 6.18 56.45
C ALA A 523 11.59 6.31 56.99
N ARG A 524 12.59 5.83 56.23
CA ARG A 524 14.01 6.00 56.54
C ARG A 524 14.41 7.46 56.69
N GLN A 525 13.98 8.30 55.76
CA GLN A 525 14.29 9.73 55.80
C GLN A 525 13.70 10.42 57.03
N VAL A 526 12.47 10.04 57.44
CA VAL A 526 11.85 10.55 58.66
C VAL A 526 12.64 10.12 59.89
N GLN A 527 13.01 8.84 60.01
CA GLN A 527 13.79 8.35 61.15
C GLN A 527 15.16 9.03 61.28
N GLN A 528 15.91 9.17 60.19
CA GLN A 528 17.20 9.87 60.20
C GLN A 528 17.09 11.36 60.55
N SER A 529 15.89 11.95 60.42
CA SER A 529 15.65 13.33 60.86
C SER A 529 15.44 13.43 62.38
N VAL A 530 15.06 12.34 63.04
CA VAL A 530 14.88 12.29 64.49
C VAL A 530 16.25 12.23 65.16
N LEU A 531 17.15 11.34 64.76
CA LEU A 531 18.50 11.20 65.33
C LEU A 531 19.35 12.50 65.22
N PRO A 532 20.24 12.78 66.19
CA PRO A 532 21.06 13.98 66.17
C PRO A 532 22.03 13.99 64.98
N LYS A 533 21.97 15.06 64.18
CA LYS A 533 22.88 15.23 63.01
C LYS A 533 24.22 15.83 63.40
N THR A 534 24.27 16.54 64.52
CA THR A 534 25.45 17.23 65.05
C THR A 534 25.37 17.20 66.58
N PHE A 535 26.50 16.94 67.23
CA PHE A 535 26.59 17.04 68.68
C PHE A 535 26.74 18.50 69.14
N PRO A 536 26.29 18.84 70.36
CA PRO A 536 26.54 20.15 70.95
C PRO A 536 28.05 20.39 71.17
N ASP A 537 28.49 21.63 70.98
CA ASP A 537 29.86 22.06 71.27
C ASP A 537 30.02 22.29 72.79
N ILE A 538 30.60 21.31 73.49
CA ILE A 538 30.81 21.34 74.94
C ILE A 538 32.31 21.41 75.22
N PRO A 539 32.83 22.52 75.79
CA PRO A 539 34.27 22.68 76.03
C PRO A 539 34.87 21.52 76.84
N GLY A 540 35.96 20.94 76.33
CA GLY A 540 36.64 19.81 76.98
C GLY A 540 36.06 18.44 76.65
N TYR A 541 34.99 18.35 75.86
CA TYR A 541 34.37 17.09 75.45
C TYR A 541 34.25 17.02 73.93
N ARG A 542 34.57 15.87 73.34
CA ARG A 542 34.31 15.60 71.92
C ARG A 542 33.49 14.35 71.73
N PHE A 543 32.56 14.42 70.79
CA PHE A 543 31.63 13.35 70.49
C PHE A 543 31.79 12.91 69.05
N ALA A 544 31.72 11.60 68.83
CA ALA A 544 31.52 11.02 67.50
C ALA A 544 30.52 9.87 67.62
N ALA A 545 29.75 9.65 66.57
CA ALA A 545 28.87 8.49 66.51
C ALA A 545 28.73 7.99 65.10
N LYS A 546 28.42 6.70 65.00
CA LYS A 546 28.09 6.05 63.75
C LYS A 546 26.99 5.03 64.01
N ASN A 547 25.93 5.11 63.21
CA ASN A 547 24.78 4.21 63.25
C ASN A 547 24.53 3.68 61.83
N GLU A 548 24.45 2.36 61.66
CA GLU A 548 24.10 1.68 60.41
C GLU A 548 22.97 0.68 60.69
N PRO A 549 21.73 0.94 60.25
CA PRO A 549 20.61 0.03 60.47
C PRO A 549 20.70 -1.22 59.56
N ALA A 550 20.26 -2.38 60.05
CA ALA A 550 20.24 -3.65 59.31
C ALA A 550 19.16 -3.69 58.22
N ARG A 551 18.11 -2.90 58.36
CA ARG A 551 17.02 -2.75 57.38
C ARG A 551 16.88 -1.29 56.93
N GLN A 552 15.84 -0.99 56.17
CA GLN A 552 15.55 0.39 55.75
C GLN A 552 15.38 1.34 56.95
N VAL A 553 14.96 0.86 58.11
CA VAL A 553 14.85 1.62 59.38
C VAL A 553 15.24 0.73 60.57
N GLY A 554 15.79 1.32 61.64
CA GLY A 554 16.32 0.60 62.82
C GLY A 554 15.67 0.93 64.17
N GLY A 555 15.92 0.15 65.22
CA GLY A 555 15.52 0.39 66.61
C GLY A 555 16.53 1.21 67.43
N ASP A 556 17.77 1.26 66.99
CA ASP A 556 18.86 1.94 67.69
C ASP A 556 18.76 3.48 67.70
N PHE A 557 19.16 4.10 68.81
CA PHE A 557 19.25 5.55 68.95
C PHE A 557 20.30 6.03 69.94
N TYR A 558 20.69 7.29 69.80
CA TYR A 558 21.58 7.97 70.71
C TYR A 558 21.31 9.48 70.75
N ASP A 559 21.75 10.14 71.80
CA ASP A 559 21.71 11.61 71.89
C ASP A 559 22.72 12.18 72.90
N VAL A 560 23.01 13.47 72.75
CA VAL A 560 23.71 14.29 73.75
C VAL A 560 22.86 15.53 74.01
N ILE A 561 22.30 15.60 75.22
CA ILE A 561 21.29 16.60 75.59
C ILE A 561 21.95 17.63 76.52
N VAL A 562 22.03 18.90 76.11
CA VAL A 562 22.50 19.97 77.02
C VAL A 562 21.40 20.25 78.04
N LEU A 563 21.65 19.97 79.32
CA LEU A 563 20.66 20.10 80.39
C LEU A 563 20.65 21.50 80.99
N ASP A 564 21.84 22.01 81.27
CA ASP A 564 22.09 23.38 81.75
C ASP A 564 23.52 23.85 81.38
N LYS A 565 24.05 24.86 82.08
CA LYS A 565 25.38 25.41 81.80
C LYS A 565 26.55 24.49 82.18
N GLU A 566 26.34 23.61 83.16
CA GLU A 566 27.37 22.73 83.70
C GLU A 566 27.05 21.25 83.49
N ASN A 567 25.84 20.89 83.05
CA ASN A 567 25.42 19.50 82.90
C ASN A 567 24.97 19.17 81.48
N PHE A 568 25.39 18.01 80.97
CA PHE A 568 24.85 17.41 79.76
C PHE A 568 24.52 15.93 79.99
N GLY A 569 23.47 15.45 79.34
CA GLY A 569 23.06 14.06 79.28
C GLY A 569 23.68 13.35 78.07
N ILE A 570 24.09 12.10 78.23
CA ILE A 570 24.47 11.19 77.14
C ILE A 570 23.53 9.98 77.17
N LEU A 571 23.01 9.64 75.99
CA LEU A 571 21.98 8.64 75.80
C LEU A 571 22.40 7.69 74.68
N ILE A 572 22.21 6.39 74.92
CA ILE A 572 22.16 5.37 73.87
C ILE A 572 21.07 4.36 74.24
N GLY A 573 20.40 3.80 73.26
CA GLY A 573 19.44 2.74 73.48
C GLY A 573 19.14 1.95 72.22
N ASP A 574 18.55 0.78 72.44
CA ASP A 574 18.17 -0.18 71.42
C ASP A 574 16.78 -0.76 71.75
N VAL A 575 15.93 -0.84 70.73
CA VAL A 575 14.55 -1.31 70.82
C VAL A 575 14.48 -2.74 70.29
N SER A 576 13.78 -3.60 71.01
CA SER A 576 13.50 -4.96 70.57
C SER A 576 12.78 -5.00 69.21
N ASP A 577 13.16 -5.96 68.35
CA ASP A 577 12.72 -6.13 66.96
C ASP A 577 13.31 -5.12 65.95
N LYS A 578 12.97 -5.30 64.66
CA LYS A 578 13.58 -4.57 63.54
C LYS A 578 12.51 -4.06 62.58
N GLY A 579 12.81 -2.96 61.89
CA GLY A 579 11.91 -2.37 60.91
C GLY A 579 10.96 -1.33 61.52
N MET A 580 9.81 -1.11 60.86
CA MET A 580 8.97 0.07 61.14
C MET A 580 8.45 0.20 62.58
N PRO A 581 7.98 -0.88 63.25
CA PRO A 581 7.52 -0.78 64.64
C PRO A 581 8.64 -0.35 65.60
N ALA A 582 9.81 -0.98 65.51
CA ALA A 582 10.98 -0.64 66.33
C ALA A 582 11.43 0.82 66.10
N ALA A 583 11.44 1.27 64.85
CA ALA A 583 11.75 2.65 64.47
C ALA A 583 10.82 3.70 65.09
N LEU A 584 9.52 3.39 65.21
CA LEU A 584 8.55 4.29 65.86
C LEU A 584 8.73 4.29 67.37
N TYR A 585 8.90 3.13 67.98
CA TYR A 585 9.09 2.99 69.42
C TYR A 585 10.41 3.65 69.88
N MET A 586 11.45 3.57 69.05
CA MET A 586 12.69 4.32 69.22
C MET A 586 12.45 5.83 69.27
N ALA A 587 11.74 6.37 68.28
CA ALA A 587 11.49 7.80 68.18
C ALA A 587 10.68 8.33 69.37
N ILE A 588 9.70 7.54 69.84
CA ILE A 588 8.93 7.84 71.05
C ILE A 588 9.85 7.85 72.27
N THR A 589 10.60 6.77 72.50
CA THR A 589 11.47 6.62 73.67
C THR A 589 12.49 7.75 73.77
N ARG A 590 13.20 8.05 72.67
CA ARG A 590 14.17 9.16 72.64
C ARG A 590 13.52 10.50 72.97
N SER A 591 12.33 10.76 72.41
CA SER A 591 11.61 12.02 72.65
C SER A 591 11.16 12.15 74.11
N LEU A 592 10.74 11.05 74.74
CA LEU A 592 10.37 11.03 76.16
C LEU A 592 11.59 11.26 77.06
N ILE A 593 12.72 10.59 76.78
CA ILE A 593 13.97 10.81 77.53
C ILE A 593 14.41 12.26 77.39
N GLN A 594 14.39 12.81 76.18
CA GLN A 594 14.74 14.21 75.95
C GLN A 594 13.86 15.18 76.75
N ALA A 595 12.56 14.90 76.85
CA ALA A 595 11.62 15.73 77.61
C ALA A 595 11.85 15.64 79.14
N GLU A 596 12.09 14.43 79.66
CA GLU A 596 12.29 14.19 81.09
C GLU A 596 13.71 14.58 81.57
N ALA A 597 14.71 14.52 80.68
CA ALA A 597 16.09 14.93 80.98
C ALA A 597 16.20 16.38 81.47
N HIS A 598 15.33 17.28 81.00
CA HIS A 598 15.31 18.68 81.46
C HIS A 598 14.62 18.88 82.83
N ARG A 599 13.97 17.85 83.38
CA ARG A 599 13.21 17.93 84.64
C ARG A 599 13.99 17.43 85.84
N SER A 600 14.86 16.45 85.67
CA SER A 600 15.71 15.91 86.74
C SER A 600 17.13 15.64 86.24
N LEU A 601 18.10 15.94 87.11
CA LEU A 601 19.51 15.57 86.91
C LEU A 601 19.83 14.17 87.47
N SER A 602 18.85 13.43 88.04
CA SER A 602 19.04 12.02 88.43
C SER A 602 18.68 11.12 87.25
N PRO A 603 19.65 10.33 86.72
CA PRO A 603 19.38 9.36 85.67
C PRO A 603 18.29 8.35 86.01
N ILE A 604 18.22 7.85 87.26
CA ILE A 604 17.16 6.91 87.65
C ILE A 604 15.78 7.56 87.53
N GLU A 605 15.61 8.78 88.05
CA GLU A 605 14.29 9.44 88.03
C GLU A 605 13.81 9.65 86.58
N VAL A 606 14.72 10.05 85.69
CA VAL A 606 14.43 10.21 84.27
C VAL A 606 13.97 8.88 83.66
N LEU A 607 14.74 7.79 83.85
CA LEU A 607 14.41 6.50 83.26
C LEU A 607 13.15 5.85 83.86
N MET A 608 12.90 6.05 85.16
CA MET A 608 11.66 5.57 85.82
C MET A 608 10.42 6.29 85.29
N ASN A 609 10.50 7.60 85.08
CA ASN A 609 9.41 8.37 84.47
C ASN A 609 9.17 7.96 83.02
N VAL A 610 10.25 7.75 82.25
CA VAL A 610 10.15 7.28 80.86
C VAL A 610 9.53 5.90 80.80
N ASN A 611 9.91 4.97 81.68
CA ASN A 611 9.30 3.64 81.77
C ASN A 611 7.78 3.75 81.99
N TRP A 612 7.35 4.57 82.94
CA TRP A 612 5.94 4.79 83.22
C TRP A 612 5.19 5.38 82.01
N LEU A 613 5.77 6.37 81.32
CA LEU A 613 5.18 6.97 80.12
C LEU A 613 5.09 5.99 78.94
N LEU A 614 6.07 5.09 78.79
CA LEU A 614 6.06 4.05 77.77
C LEU A 614 4.94 3.04 78.04
N LEU A 615 4.76 2.61 79.30
CA LEU A 615 3.68 1.70 79.70
C LEU A 615 2.29 2.34 79.55
N GLU A 616 2.13 3.62 79.90
CA GLU A 616 0.87 4.36 79.72
C GLU A 616 0.49 4.53 78.24
N SER A 617 1.49 4.61 77.36
CA SER A 617 1.29 4.79 75.90
C SER A 617 0.73 3.54 75.20
N GLY A 618 0.52 2.43 75.93
CA GLY A 618 -0.12 1.20 75.46
C GLY A 618 0.86 0.12 74.97
N ASP A 619 0.34 -1.09 74.74
CA ASP A 619 1.12 -2.25 74.28
C ASP A 619 1.60 -2.07 72.84
N GLN A 620 2.79 -1.49 72.69
CA GLN A 620 3.51 -1.41 71.42
C GLN A 620 4.30 -2.70 71.13
N GLY A 621 4.16 -3.74 71.95
CA GLY A 621 4.78 -5.05 71.76
C GLY A 621 6.31 -5.07 71.83
N GLY A 622 6.93 -4.00 72.34
CA GLY A 622 8.40 -3.84 72.35
C GLY A 622 8.92 -3.31 73.68
N PHE A 623 10.20 -3.56 73.91
CA PHE A 623 10.96 -3.07 75.06
C PHE A 623 12.23 -2.39 74.59
N VAL A 624 12.82 -1.57 75.45
CA VAL A 624 13.99 -0.78 75.09
C VAL A 624 15.06 -0.89 76.15
N SER A 625 16.27 -1.23 75.70
CA SER A 625 17.48 -1.15 76.50
C SER A 625 18.02 0.28 76.42
N VAL A 626 18.33 0.91 77.56
CA VAL A 626 18.81 2.30 77.59
C VAL A 626 19.99 2.47 78.54
N PHE A 627 21.02 3.20 78.11
CA PHE A 627 21.97 3.84 79.00
C PHE A 627 21.72 5.35 78.99
N TYR A 628 21.56 5.94 80.17
CA TYR A 628 21.48 7.39 80.32
C TYR A 628 22.41 7.87 81.43
N GLY A 629 23.25 8.85 81.12
CA GLY A 629 24.21 9.43 82.05
C GLY A 629 24.21 10.94 82.00
N VAL A 630 24.44 11.59 83.13
CA VAL A 630 24.58 13.04 83.28
C VAL A 630 26.01 13.36 83.69
N VAL A 631 26.71 14.12 82.86
CA VAL A 631 28.08 14.60 83.11
C VAL A 631 28.01 16.03 83.60
N ASN A 632 28.62 16.29 84.75
CA ASN A 632 28.87 17.62 85.25
C ASN A 632 30.27 18.09 84.80
N THR A 633 30.33 19.13 83.97
CA THR A 633 31.55 19.60 83.31
C THR A 633 32.52 20.33 84.25
N SER A 634 32.03 20.86 85.37
CA SER A 634 32.86 21.57 86.35
C SER A 634 33.61 20.61 87.28
N SER A 635 32.97 19.52 87.70
CA SER A 635 33.57 18.48 88.56
C SER A 635 34.16 17.31 87.79
N GLY A 636 33.72 17.04 86.55
CA GLY A 636 34.03 15.82 85.81
C GLY A 636 33.29 14.58 86.32
N SER A 637 32.30 14.72 87.22
CA SER A 637 31.49 13.59 87.68
C SER A 637 30.48 13.16 86.62
N LEU A 638 30.44 11.85 86.35
CA LEU A 638 29.42 11.18 85.55
C LEU A 638 28.54 10.36 86.50
N ARG A 639 27.26 10.73 86.61
CA ARG A 639 26.22 9.91 87.24
C ARG A 639 25.40 9.25 86.16
N TYR A 640 25.11 7.96 86.28
CA TYR A 640 24.43 7.24 85.20
C TYR A 640 23.58 6.07 85.70
N ALA A 641 22.62 5.67 84.88
CA ALA A 641 21.79 4.49 85.09
C ALA A 641 21.70 3.67 83.80
N ARG A 642 21.70 2.34 83.96
CA ARG A 642 21.61 1.36 82.87
C ARG A 642 20.30 0.60 83.02
N ALA A 643 19.42 0.76 82.05
CA ALA A 643 18.18 0.01 81.91
C ALA A 643 18.37 -1.12 80.89
N GLY A 644 19.03 -2.20 81.30
CA GLY A 644 19.25 -3.40 80.47
C GLY A 644 20.29 -3.27 79.35
N HIS A 645 20.68 -2.06 78.95
CA HIS A 645 21.63 -1.81 77.86
C HIS A 645 23.03 -2.37 78.11
N ASP A 646 23.84 -2.54 77.08
CA ASP A 646 25.23 -2.98 77.24
C ASP A 646 26.08 -2.00 78.04
N ARG A 647 27.11 -2.54 78.71
CA ARG A 647 27.98 -1.75 79.60
C ARG A 647 28.95 -0.92 78.75
N PRO A 648 28.96 0.42 78.88
CA PRO A 648 29.92 1.24 78.16
C PRO A 648 31.36 0.94 78.58
N ILE A 649 32.27 1.09 77.64
CA ILE A 649 33.71 0.86 77.84
C ILE A 649 34.37 2.18 78.23
N LEU A 650 35.10 2.18 79.34
CA LEU A 650 36.00 3.26 79.75
C LEU A 650 37.44 2.89 79.41
N ILE A 651 38.09 3.74 78.63
CA ILE A 651 39.51 3.63 78.31
C ILE A 651 40.26 4.72 79.06
N ARG A 652 41.23 4.31 79.89
CA ARG A 652 42.08 5.21 80.69
C ARG A 652 43.50 4.68 80.73
N ASP A 653 44.48 5.55 80.45
CA ASP A 653 45.92 5.22 80.53
C ASP A 653 46.31 3.91 79.81
N GLY A 654 45.68 3.62 78.67
CA GLY A 654 45.92 2.40 77.89
C GLY A 654 45.33 1.12 78.49
N SER A 655 44.51 1.24 79.53
CA SER A 655 43.69 0.17 80.10
C SER A 655 42.22 0.34 79.71
N MET A 656 41.49 -0.78 79.70
CA MET A 656 40.07 -0.85 79.36
C MET A 656 39.31 -1.45 80.54
N ASP A 657 38.26 -0.77 80.99
CA ASP A 657 37.30 -1.25 81.97
C ASP A 657 35.87 -1.07 81.46
N PHE A 658 34.91 -1.80 82.03
CA PHE A 658 33.48 -1.62 81.75
C PHE A 658 32.83 -0.84 82.89
N LEU A 659 32.00 0.14 82.55
CA LEU A 659 31.17 0.83 83.54
C LEU A 659 30.23 -0.18 84.22
N LYS A 660 30.12 -0.07 85.55
CA LYS A 660 29.28 -0.95 86.38
C LYS A 660 27.82 -0.52 86.33
N GLY A 661 26.95 -1.27 86.99
CA GLY A 661 25.54 -0.94 87.12
C GLY A 661 24.68 -2.03 86.50
N ASP A 662 23.57 -2.32 87.18
CA ASP A 662 22.59 -3.30 86.76
C ASP A 662 21.18 -2.70 86.74
N GLY A 663 20.36 -3.15 85.79
CA GLY A 663 18.97 -2.72 85.73
C GLY A 663 18.17 -3.41 84.63
N SER A 664 16.85 -3.38 84.80
CA SER A 664 15.88 -3.95 83.87
C SER A 664 15.70 -3.08 82.62
N VAL A 665 15.34 -3.68 81.48
CA VAL A 665 14.89 -2.93 80.29
C VAL A 665 13.61 -2.15 80.57
N LEU A 666 13.38 -1.07 79.83
CA LEU A 666 12.17 -0.24 79.97
C LEU A 666 11.04 -0.74 79.07
N GLY A 667 9.80 -0.40 79.45
CA GLY A 667 8.59 -0.63 78.65
C GLY A 667 7.85 -1.94 78.96
N ILE A 668 8.35 -2.77 79.89
CA ILE A 668 7.70 -4.05 80.28
C ILE A 668 7.29 -4.09 81.75
N LEU A 669 8.22 -3.77 82.67
CA LEU A 669 8.02 -3.98 84.11
C LEU A 669 7.47 -2.73 84.79
N GLU A 670 6.52 -2.88 85.70
CA GLU A 670 5.87 -1.77 86.41
C GLU A 670 6.18 -1.76 87.91
N GLY A 671 6.00 -0.60 88.56
CA GLY A 671 6.00 -0.48 90.02
C GLY A 671 7.32 -0.91 90.67
N GLU A 672 7.25 -1.81 91.65
CA GLU A 672 8.42 -2.31 92.41
C GLU A 672 9.21 -3.41 91.66
N GLU A 673 8.73 -3.88 90.50
CA GLU A 673 9.38 -4.94 89.72
C GLU A 673 10.51 -4.43 88.83
N ILE A 674 10.48 -3.15 88.45
CA ILE A 674 11.58 -2.50 87.72
C ILE A 674 12.69 -2.14 88.70
N HIS A 675 13.89 -2.66 88.45
CA HIS A 675 15.09 -2.36 89.22
C HIS A 675 16.07 -1.55 88.37
N LEU A 676 16.49 -0.38 88.85
CA LEU A 676 17.56 0.43 88.26
C LEU A 676 18.52 0.87 89.36
N SER A 677 19.81 0.91 89.04
CA SER A 677 20.88 1.42 89.93
C SER A 677 21.51 2.70 89.34
N GLU A 678 21.81 3.67 90.22
CA GLU A 678 22.52 4.90 89.87
C GLU A 678 23.95 4.72 90.33
N GLU A 679 24.87 4.81 89.39
CA GLU A 679 26.29 4.65 89.61
C GLU A 679 26.99 5.99 89.32
N GLU A 680 28.14 6.20 89.96
CA GLU A 680 28.96 7.40 89.76
C GLU A 680 30.38 7.03 89.36
N SER A 681 30.93 7.75 88.38
CA SER A 681 32.30 7.62 87.93
C SER A 681 32.94 8.99 87.75
N GLN A 682 34.18 9.14 88.21
CA GLN A 682 34.95 10.35 88.01
C GLN A 682 35.68 10.28 86.66
N LEU A 683 35.33 11.18 85.74
CA LEU A 683 36.01 11.33 84.46
C LEU A 683 37.18 12.29 84.61
N VAL A 684 38.29 11.95 83.95
CA VAL A 684 39.51 12.77 83.93
C VAL A 684 39.97 13.04 82.50
N PRO A 685 40.67 14.15 82.26
CA PRO A 685 41.18 14.44 80.92
C PRO A 685 42.13 13.37 80.38
N GLY A 686 41.84 12.87 79.18
CA GLY A 686 42.50 11.73 78.55
C GLY A 686 41.62 10.47 78.51
N ASP A 687 40.52 10.44 79.26
CA ASP A 687 39.56 9.34 79.23
C ASP A 687 38.78 9.33 77.91
N ARG A 688 38.43 8.11 77.46
CA ARG A 688 37.46 7.87 76.39
C ARG A 688 36.37 6.93 76.90
N LEU A 689 35.12 7.30 76.69
CA LEU A 689 33.96 6.43 76.86
C LEU A 689 33.47 5.96 75.50
N VAL A 690 33.19 4.67 75.38
CA VAL A 690 32.66 4.04 74.16
C VAL A 690 31.35 3.34 74.52
N PHE A 691 30.27 3.81 73.93
CA PHE A 691 28.92 3.26 74.04
C PHE A 691 28.61 2.52 72.75
N TYR A 692 28.04 1.33 72.86
CA TYR A 692 27.74 0.49 71.71
C TYR A 692 26.45 -0.30 71.94
N THR A 693 25.79 -0.67 70.85
CA THR A 693 24.67 -1.63 70.84
C THR A 693 25.19 -3.03 70.54
N ASP A 694 24.45 -4.05 70.96
CA ASP A 694 24.80 -5.47 70.77
C ASP A 694 24.95 -5.84 69.29
N GLY A 695 24.34 -5.09 68.37
CA GLY A 695 24.58 -5.27 66.94
C GLY A 695 26.05 -5.15 66.51
N LEU A 696 26.92 -4.50 67.29
CA LEU A 696 28.37 -4.54 67.05
C LEU A 696 29.02 -5.87 67.44
N THR A 697 28.51 -6.52 68.49
CA THR A 697 28.99 -7.85 68.93
C THR A 697 28.33 -8.99 68.16
N ASP A 698 27.12 -8.76 67.66
CA ASP A 698 26.29 -9.75 66.99
C ASP A 698 26.52 -9.83 65.49
N VAL A 699 27.47 -9.05 64.95
CA VAL A 699 27.94 -9.19 63.56
C VAL A 699 28.43 -10.63 63.34
N MET A 700 27.89 -11.30 62.33
CA MET A 700 28.27 -12.64 61.92
C MET A 700 29.17 -12.62 60.68
N ASP A 701 30.14 -13.51 60.62
CA ASP A 701 30.85 -13.83 59.38
C ASP A 701 30.07 -14.85 58.52
N ASP A 702 30.59 -15.17 57.32
CA ASP A 702 29.98 -16.18 56.42
C ASP A 702 29.89 -17.60 57.05
N ALA A 703 30.54 -17.83 58.20
CA ALA A 703 30.50 -19.08 58.96
C ALA A 703 29.55 -19.01 60.18
N GLU A 704 28.69 -17.99 60.24
CA GLU A 704 27.72 -17.74 61.31
C GLU A 704 28.38 -17.56 62.70
N SER A 705 29.65 -17.15 62.74
CA SER A 705 30.37 -16.88 63.99
C SER A 705 30.25 -15.41 64.39
N PHE A 706 29.82 -15.16 65.63
CA PHE A 706 29.70 -13.81 66.17
C PHE A 706 31.05 -13.10 66.34
N PHE A 707 31.07 -11.80 66.11
CA PHE A 707 32.24 -10.96 66.35
C PHE A 707 32.60 -10.95 67.84
N GLY A 708 31.60 -10.72 68.69
CA GLY A 708 31.67 -10.83 70.14
C GLY A 708 32.56 -9.79 70.83
N LEU A 709 32.42 -9.71 72.16
CA LEU A 709 33.26 -8.85 73.00
C LEU A 709 34.74 -9.23 72.96
N GLU A 710 35.05 -10.49 72.69
CA GLU A 710 36.43 -11.01 72.59
C GLU A 710 37.22 -10.33 71.46
N ARG A 711 36.56 -9.92 70.38
CA ARG A 711 37.19 -9.19 69.26
C ARG A 711 36.97 -7.68 69.34
N LEU A 712 35.82 -7.25 69.85
CA LEU A 712 35.53 -5.82 70.01
C LEU A 712 36.49 -5.16 71.01
N SER A 713 36.75 -5.80 72.15
CA SER A 713 37.63 -5.24 73.20
C SER A 713 39.06 -4.96 72.71
N PRO A 714 39.80 -5.92 72.10
CA PRO A 714 41.15 -5.62 71.58
C PRO A 714 41.13 -4.63 70.42
N LEU A 715 40.10 -4.64 69.56
CA LEU A 715 39.94 -3.67 68.48
C LEU A 715 39.83 -2.25 69.03
N VAL A 716 38.88 -2.03 69.95
CA VAL A 716 38.65 -0.74 70.61
C VAL A 716 39.92 -0.27 71.34
N LEU A 717 40.63 -1.17 72.03
CA LEU A 717 41.87 -0.80 72.72
C LEU A 717 42.98 -0.38 71.75
N SER A 718 43.18 -1.14 70.68
CA SER A 718 44.22 -0.86 69.67
C SER A 718 43.98 0.45 68.91
N SER A 719 42.71 0.81 68.73
CA SER A 719 42.27 2.02 68.03
C SER A 719 42.16 3.24 68.96
N SER A 720 42.37 3.08 70.27
CA SER A 720 42.16 4.13 71.29
C SER A 720 42.94 5.44 71.07
N SER A 721 44.04 5.38 70.32
CA SER A 721 44.87 6.56 69.99
C SER A 721 44.34 7.41 68.82
N LEU A 722 43.36 6.90 68.06
CA LEU A 722 42.72 7.62 66.96
C LEU A 722 41.79 8.72 67.50
N ASP A 723 41.57 9.77 66.72
CA ASP A 723 40.49 10.72 67.02
C ASP A 723 39.11 10.03 66.99
N ALA A 724 38.12 10.61 67.66
CA ALA A 724 36.81 9.97 67.85
C ALA A 724 36.11 9.57 66.54
N GLU A 725 36.24 10.35 65.47
CA GLU A 725 35.61 10.06 64.18
C GLU A 725 36.36 8.94 63.42
N ALA A 726 37.69 9.04 63.36
CA ALA A 726 38.55 8.00 62.81
C ALA A 726 38.42 6.68 63.57
N PHE A 727 38.20 6.74 64.89
CA PHE A 727 37.91 5.59 65.72
C PHE A 727 36.60 4.91 65.29
N CYS A 728 35.50 5.66 65.16
CA CYS A 728 34.23 5.09 64.69
C CYS A 728 34.38 4.47 63.30
N GLN A 729 35.09 5.13 62.39
CA GLN A 729 35.35 4.61 61.04
C GLN A 729 36.16 3.32 61.09
N GLU A 730 37.20 3.25 61.91
CA GLU A 730 38.06 2.07 62.04
C GLU A 730 37.33 0.86 62.63
N VAL A 731 36.48 1.08 63.64
CA VAL A 731 35.64 0.01 64.22
C VAL A 731 34.70 -0.54 63.15
N PHE A 732 33.93 0.31 62.47
CA PHE A 732 33.00 -0.15 61.43
C PHE A 732 33.70 -0.77 60.22
N ARG A 733 34.88 -0.26 59.84
CA ARG A 733 35.69 -0.86 58.76
C ARG A 733 36.10 -2.29 59.12
N SER A 734 36.45 -2.52 60.38
CA SER A 734 36.84 -3.84 60.87
C SER A 734 35.64 -4.79 60.99
N LEU A 735 34.47 -4.28 61.41
CA LEU A 735 33.22 -5.04 61.42
C LEU A 735 32.80 -5.47 60.01
N GLY A 736 32.81 -4.55 59.04
CA GLY A 736 32.48 -4.87 57.64
C GLY A 736 33.49 -5.85 57.00
N ALA A 737 34.77 -5.75 57.37
CA ALA A 737 35.79 -6.71 56.92
C ALA A 737 35.58 -8.12 57.51
N PHE A 738 35.06 -8.22 58.73
CA PHE A 738 34.71 -9.49 59.36
C PHE A 738 33.42 -10.09 58.78
N GLN A 739 32.39 -9.25 58.57
CA GLN A 739 31.10 -9.65 58.02
C GLN A 739 31.20 -10.25 56.60
N GLY A 740 32.09 -9.71 55.76
CA GLY A 740 32.32 -10.24 54.42
C GLY A 740 31.09 -10.07 53.51
N SER A 741 30.49 -11.19 53.10
CA SER A 741 29.27 -11.19 52.26
C SER A 741 27.98 -11.50 53.02
N ALA A 742 28.07 -11.76 54.33
CA ALA A 742 26.92 -12.06 55.16
C ALA A 742 25.98 -10.85 55.28
N GLU A 743 24.67 -11.11 55.37
CA GLU A 743 23.69 -10.05 55.61
C GLU A 743 23.85 -9.49 57.03
N GLN A 744 23.62 -8.18 57.18
CA GLN A 744 23.69 -7.55 58.50
C GLN A 744 22.54 -8.08 59.36
N PHE A 745 22.89 -8.65 60.51
CA PHE A 745 21.91 -9.26 61.39
C PHE A 745 21.13 -8.20 62.17
N ASP A 746 21.81 -7.26 62.83
CA ASP A 746 21.21 -6.23 63.70
C ASP A 746 21.71 -4.81 63.44
N ASP A 747 21.00 -3.81 63.98
CA ASP A 747 21.40 -2.41 63.90
C ASP A 747 22.71 -2.16 64.66
N MET A 748 23.63 -1.44 64.04
CA MET A 748 24.94 -1.19 64.62
C MET A 748 25.06 0.27 65.04
N THR A 749 25.22 0.54 66.34
CA THR A 749 25.45 1.89 66.86
C THR A 749 26.68 1.96 67.74
N LEU A 750 27.49 2.99 67.49
CA LEU A 750 28.66 3.33 68.27
C LEU A 750 28.64 4.82 68.58
N VAL A 751 28.82 5.19 69.85
CA VAL A 751 28.98 6.58 70.29
C VAL A 751 30.26 6.66 71.13
N VAL A 752 31.06 7.69 70.89
CA VAL A 752 32.33 7.91 71.56
C VAL A 752 32.33 9.28 72.20
N LEU A 753 32.78 9.35 73.45
CA LEU A 753 32.98 10.57 74.21
C LEU A 753 34.44 10.66 74.68
N ASP A 754 35.17 11.65 74.15
CA ASP A 754 36.54 11.98 74.54
C ASP A 754 36.57 13.14 75.52
N ILE A 755 37.25 12.95 76.64
CA ILE A 755 37.49 14.01 77.62
C ILE A 755 38.85 14.62 77.30
N GLN A 756 38.86 15.81 76.72
CA GLN A 756 40.08 16.49 76.29
C GLN A 756 40.78 17.18 77.46
N LYS A 757 42.12 17.21 77.41
CA LYS A 757 42.88 18.13 78.27
C LYS A 757 42.44 19.56 77.95
N PRO A 758 42.11 20.39 78.96
CA PRO A 758 41.77 21.78 78.71
C PRO A 758 42.93 22.40 77.92
N VAL A 759 42.63 22.90 76.73
CA VAL A 759 43.62 23.58 75.90
C VAL A 759 43.98 24.86 76.64
N THR A 760 45.12 24.87 77.33
CA THR A 760 45.73 26.09 77.83
C THR A 760 46.01 26.96 76.61
N ARG A 761 45.18 27.99 76.41
CA ARG A 761 45.49 29.08 75.50
C ARG A 761 46.67 29.83 76.10
N ASP A 762 47.89 29.50 75.67
CA ASP A 762 49.02 30.42 75.74
C ASP A 762 48.90 31.48 74.64
#